data_AF-A0A2N9FJ82-F1
#
_entry.id   AF-A0A2N9FJ82-F1
#
_cell.length_a   1.000
_cell.length_b   1.000
_cell.length_c   1.000
_cell.angle_alpha   90.00
_cell.angle_beta   90.00
_cell.angle_gamma   90.00
#
_symmetry.space_group_name_H-M   'P 1'
#
loop_
_entity.id
_entity.type
_entity.pdbx_description
1 polymer ?
#
loop_
_entity_poly.entity_id
_entity_poly.type
_entity_poly.pdbx_seq_one_letter_code
_entity_poly.pdbx_strand_id
1 'polypeptide(L)'
;MAVMSPVPASPQISFQYLGAPRLIKSCSPEIVEEPVQLPRITEDIIYVAVGEIVKESTSTLLWALQNSGGKRIGILHVHQPSKTIPMMGTRFHPNSLEEQEVKAYRIFEKKNMLKILDQYLCICRQMGAQAVQLHYEKDCIEKGIVELISQHGIKKLVMGAAADKNYSRPDAEVESSLPQESPDASDYIKGSGKDIPFPHGNEKISTGVTPLINGLNEEGCADECKGKGSPRSPQDSNSQTCSSTVGVSFSSTSSCSGAHCTEVKAAESLYAMELKHRKEIDEVLAKEREALEKVTKERDQVIGELQTALNHRSLLESQMAESKQQVKGMELRISSVIELLQIYKRERDEMQMERDAALRAVEELRRNQEAASFTCMPQFFNEFSFSEIEEATHNFDQSLKIGQGGYGNIYKGFLRCNQVAVKMLQSDSSQGPSEFQQEVYVLSKLKHPNLVKLIGSCPQVYALIYEFLPNGSLDDRLSCKDNTTPLSWQTRIRIATELCSVLVFLHSHNIVHGDLKPSNILLDATFISKLSDFGICRILYKTSSDTTLCHRTVAKGTFAYMDPEFVHTGVLTIKSDVYSFGIILLQLLTGRPAFGIKTEVEYAINAGNLIALLDPLAGYWPFGQAEQICRLALKCCDMYRKFRPDLGSEVWQVLEPMRATYYGGSSSISLYS
;
A
#
# COMPACT_ATOMS: atom_id res chain seq x y z
N MET A 1 -9.67 82.20 7.03
CA MET A 1 -10.71 82.79 7.90
C MET A 1 -12.05 82.34 7.33
N ALA A 2 -12.65 81.24 7.78
CA ALA A 2 -13.29 80.98 9.08
C ALA A 2 -14.79 81.39 9.11
N VAL A 3 -15.60 80.50 9.68
CA VAL A 3 -16.88 80.72 10.41
C VAL A 3 -18.18 80.72 9.57
N MET A 4 -19.33 80.08 9.88
CA MET A 4 -19.78 79.03 10.84
C MET A 4 -21.26 78.65 10.54
N SER A 5 -21.62 77.37 10.79
CA SER A 5 -22.86 76.82 11.45
C SER A 5 -24.27 76.90 10.79
N PRO A 6 -25.32 76.17 11.27
CA PRO A 6 -25.43 75.03 12.23
C PRO A 6 -26.32 73.83 11.79
N VAL A 7 -26.41 72.82 12.67
CA VAL A 7 -27.20 71.55 12.68
C VAL A 7 -28.64 71.74 13.20
N PRO A 8 -29.62 70.85 12.89
CA PRO A 8 -30.34 70.04 13.91
C PRO A 8 -30.61 68.58 13.43
N ALA A 9 -30.31 67.49 14.15
CA ALA A 9 -30.86 66.91 15.40
C ALA A 9 -32.15 66.07 15.23
N SER A 10 -32.08 64.75 15.50
CA SER A 10 -33.15 63.87 16.06
C SER A 10 -32.50 62.55 16.58
N PRO A 11 -33.15 61.72 17.44
CA PRO A 11 -32.73 61.55 18.85
C PRO A 11 -32.30 60.12 19.26
N GLN A 12 -31.78 60.03 20.49
CA GLN A 12 -31.26 58.85 21.19
C GLN A 12 -32.34 57.96 21.85
N ILE A 13 -31.97 56.70 22.16
CA ILE A 13 -32.03 55.96 23.47
C ILE A 13 -31.45 54.54 23.18
N SER A 14 -30.18 54.23 23.46
CA SER A 14 -29.48 53.76 24.68
C SER A 14 -29.72 52.30 25.10
N PHE A 15 -28.66 51.49 25.10
CA PHE A 15 -28.36 50.50 26.17
C PHE A 15 -26.85 50.40 26.40
N GLN A 16 -26.49 50.14 27.66
CA GLN A 16 -25.26 50.55 28.36
C GLN A 16 -24.02 49.68 28.07
N TYR A 17 -22.84 50.32 28.11
CA TYR A 17 -21.51 49.71 28.14
C TYR A 17 -20.90 49.83 29.56
N LEU A 18 -20.32 48.74 30.05
CA LEU A 18 -19.29 48.65 31.10
C LEU A 18 -18.14 47.88 30.44
N GLY A 19 -16.87 48.24 30.45
CA GLY A 19 -16.08 49.30 31.04
C GLY A 19 -14.62 48.86 30.83
N ALA A 20 -13.81 49.65 30.12
CA ALA A 20 -12.38 49.40 29.99
C ALA A 20 -11.63 49.86 31.26
N PRO A 21 -10.41 49.36 31.50
CA PRO A 21 -9.34 50.32 31.75
C PRO A 21 -7.95 49.97 31.18
N ARG A 22 -7.39 50.97 30.51
CA ARG A 22 -6.05 51.59 30.62
C ARG A 22 -4.75 50.79 30.33
N LEU A 23 -4.00 51.37 29.40
CA LEU A 23 -2.59 51.17 29.06
C LEU A 23 -1.63 51.31 30.25
N ILE A 24 -0.63 50.43 30.31
CA ILE A 24 0.71 50.71 30.86
C ILE A 24 1.78 50.19 29.88
N LYS A 25 2.84 50.99 29.79
CA LYS A 25 4.06 50.96 28.97
C LYS A 25 4.64 49.60 28.57
N SER A 26 5.07 49.59 27.31
CA SER A 26 6.01 48.67 26.68
C SER A 26 7.39 48.69 27.37
N CYS A 27 7.79 47.55 27.91
CA CYS A 27 9.18 47.17 28.12
C CYS A 27 9.35 45.76 27.54
N SER A 28 10.20 45.66 26.52
CA SER A 28 10.67 44.41 25.94
C SER A 28 11.47 43.62 26.99
N PRO A 29 11.25 42.32 27.15
CA PRO A 29 12.31 41.42 27.55
C PRO A 29 12.86 40.73 26.30
N GLU A 30 14.14 40.96 26.02
CA GLU A 30 14.95 39.94 25.33
C GLU A 30 14.82 38.65 26.14
N ILE A 31 14.08 37.67 25.60
CA ILE A 31 14.09 36.31 26.13
C ILE A 31 15.27 35.64 25.46
N VAL A 32 16.38 35.58 26.22
CA VAL A 32 17.43 34.59 25.99
C VAL A 32 16.75 33.22 26.04
N GLU A 33 16.83 32.45 24.95
CA GLU A 33 16.49 31.02 24.96
C GLU A 33 17.47 30.30 25.90
N GLU A 34 17.13 30.23 27.18
CA GLU A 34 17.62 29.16 28.04
C GLU A 34 16.81 27.88 27.75
N PRO A 35 17.47 26.71 27.68
CA PRO A 35 16.82 25.46 27.32
C PRO A 35 15.75 25.12 28.36
N VAL A 36 14.50 24.99 27.91
CA VAL A 36 13.38 24.51 28.71
C VAL A 36 13.72 23.09 29.19
N GLN A 37 14.14 22.97 30.45
CA GLN A 37 14.23 21.68 31.13
C GLN A 37 12.80 21.13 31.30
N LEU A 38 12.51 20.02 30.62
CA LEU A 38 11.30 19.24 30.83
C LEU A 38 11.13 18.91 32.34
N PRO A 39 9.91 18.95 32.89
CA PRO A 39 9.68 18.49 34.25
C PRO A 39 10.01 16.99 34.32
N ARG A 40 10.99 16.63 35.16
CA ARG A 40 11.30 15.23 35.50
C ARG A 40 10.13 14.64 36.31
N ILE A 41 9.18 14.03 35.60
CA ILE A 41 8.24 13.03 36.15
C ILE A 41 8.16 11.89 35.13
N THR A 42 9.19 11.04 35.07
CA THR A 42 9.29 9.93 34.08
C THR A 42 9.04 8.55 34.69
N GLU A 43 8.47 8.46 35.90
CA GLU A 43 8.35 7.15 36.58
C GLU A 43 7.03 6.40 36.34
N ASP A 44 6.04 7.03 35.72
CA ASP A 44 4.69 6.44 35.53
C ASP A 44 4.12 6.56 34.10
N ILE A 45 4.97 6.47 33.07
CA ILE A 45 4.52 6.30 31.67
C ILE A 45 4.94 4.93 31.15
N ILE A 46 3.97 4.14 30.67
CA ILE A 46 4.22 2.89 29.93
C ILE A 46 4.11 3.22 28.44
N TYR A 47 5.21 3.07 27.72
CA TYR A 47 5.20 3.25 26.27
C TYR A 47 4.77 1.97 25.57
N VAL A 48 4.01 2.08 24.49
CA VAL A 48 3.54 0.98 23.67
C VAL A 48 3.98 1.25 22.24
N ALA A 49 4.81 0.36 21.68
CA ALA A 49 5.20 0.44 20.28
C ALA A 49 4.03 0.00 19.40
N VAL A 50 3.66 0.86 18.44
CA VAL A 50 2.53 0.61 17.53
C VAL A 50 2.96 0.68 16.07
N GLY A 51 2.39 -0.20 15.24
CA GLY A 51 2.63 -0.26 13.80
C GLY A 51 1.69 0.62 12.97
N GLU A 52 1.91 0.62 11.67
CA GLU A 52 1.05 1.31 10.68
C GLU A 52 -0.37 0.72 10.62
N ILE A 53 -0.50 -0.60 10.85
CA ILE A 53 -1.78 -1.31 10.81
C ILE A 53 -2.40 -1.35 12.22
N VAL A 54 -3.37 -0.47 12.46
CA VAL A 54 -4.05 -0.34 13.76
C VAL A 54 -4.57 -1.67 14.30
N LYS A 55 -5.21 -2.48 13.44
CA LYS A 55 -5.79 -3.77 13.84
C LYS A 55 -4.75 -4.75 14.41
N GLU A 56 -3.52 -4.74 13.89
CA GLU A 56 -2.46 -5.65 14.32
C GLU A 56 -1.90 -5.26 15.69
N SER A 57 -1.76 -3.97 15.96
CA SER A 57 -1.25 -3.47 17.25
C SER A 57 -2.35 -3.26 18.31
N THR A 58 -3.63 -3.43 17.95
CA THR A 58 -4.77 -3.21 18.86
C THR A 58 -4.70 -4.14 20.06
N SER A 59 -4.40 -5.43 19.87
CA SER A 59 -4.33 -6.40 20.98
C SER A 59 -3.23 -6.05 21.98
N THR A 60 -2.06 -5.63 21.49
CA THR A 60 -0.94 -5.18 22.33
C THR A 60 -1.31 -3.91 23.10
N LEU A 61 -1.96 -2.95 22.45
CA LEU A 61 -2.42 -1.73 23.09
C LEU A 61 -3.49 -2.01 24.16
N LEU A 62 -4.47 -2.86 23.88
CA LEU A 62 -5.50 -3.24 24.84
C LEU A 62 -4.92 -3.95 26.05
N TRP A 63 -3.98 -4.87 25.84
CA TRP A 63 -3.26 -5.52 26.93
C TRP A 63 -2.51 -4.51 27.79
N ALA A 64 -1.78 -3.56 27.17
CA ALA A 64 -1.06 -2.52 27.90
C ALA A 64 -2.01 -1.62 28.70
N LEU A 65 -3.17 -1.27 28.14
CA LEU A 65 -4.20 -0.48 28.81
C LEU A 65 -4.78 -1.20 30.04
N GLN A 66 -5.11 -2.49 29.91
CA GLN A 66 -5.65 -3.31 31.00
C GLN A 66 -4.65 -3.56 32.13
N ASN A 67 -3.36 -3.67 31.79
CA ASN A 67 -2.27 -3.94 32.74
C ASN A 67 -1.52 -2.67 33.17
N SER A 68 -2.02 -1.49 32.78
CA SER A 68 -1.37 -0.20 33.09
C SER A 68 -1.43 0.17 34.57
N GLY A 69 -2.40 -0.37 35.33
CA GLY A 69 -2.59 -0.05 36.75
C GLY A 69 -2.90 1.44 37.00
N GLY A 70 -3.47 2.15 36.02
CA GLY A 70 -3.78 3.59 36.10
C GLY A 70 -2.64 4.51 35.69
N LYS A 71 -1.51 3.98 35.21
CA LYS A 71 -0.38 4.75 34.68
C LYS A 71 -0.72 5.38 33.33
N ARG A 72 -0.03 6.47 32.99
CA ARG A 72 -0.18 7.14 31.69
C ARG A 72 0.38 6.26 30.58
N ILE A 73 -0.24 6.28 29.41
CA ILE A 73 0.22 5.51 28.25
C ILE A 73 0.95 6.43 27.27
N GLY A 74 2.09 5.99 26.76
CA GLY A 74 2.79 6.63 25.65
C GLY A 74 2.63 5.79 24.39
N ILE A 75 2.01 6.32 23.35
CA ILE A 75 2.00 5.68 22.03
C ILE A 75 3.30 6.02 21.34
N LEU A 76 4.12 5.01 21.06
CA LEU A 76 5.41 5.14 20.39
C LEU A 76 5.31 4.58 18.97
N HIS A 77 5.61 5.40 17.97
CA HIS A 77 5.63 4.99 16.57
C HIS A 77 6.90 5.46 15.88
N VAL A 78 7.59 4.54 15.20
CA VAL A 78 8.69 4.90 14.30
C VAL A 78 8.18 4.85 12.88
N HIS A 79 8.10 6.02 12.25
CA HIS A 79 7.74 6.15 10.85
C HIS A 79 8.96 5.86 9.99
N GLN A 80 8.85 4.86 9.13
CA GLN A 80 9.84 4.58 8.10
C GLN A 80 9.34 5.18 6.78
N PRO A 81 9.97 6.26 6.27
CA PRO A 81 9.57 6.84 4.99
C PRO A 81 9.63 5.79 3.89
N SER A 82 8.60 5.71 3.06
CA SER A 82 8.56 4.71 1.99
C SER A 82 9.75 4.89 1.04
N LYS A 83 10.49 3.80 0.77
CA LYS A 83 11.61 3.80 -0.21
C LYS A 83 11.12 4.00 -1.64
N THR A 84 9.87 3.62 -1.89
CA THR A 84 9.16 3.84 -3.15
C THR A 84 7.88 4.59 -2.87
N ILE A 85 7.47 5.45 -3.79
CA ILE A 85 6.22 6.20 -3.71
C ILE A 85 5.13 5.37 -4.41
N PRO A 86 4.19 4.73 -3.66
CA PRO A 86 3.04 4.06 -4.23
C PRO A 86 2.08 5.08 -4.80
N MET A 87 1.73 4.90 -6.07
CA MET A 87 0.88 5.83 -6.77
C MET A 87 0.08 5.09 -7.83
N MET A 88 -1.25 5.20 -7.76
CA MET A 88 -2.15 4.64 -8.78
C MET A 88 -1.93 3.13 -9.07
N GLY A 89 -1.58 2.35 -8.04
CA GLY A 89 -1.34 0.90 -8.16
C GLY A 89 0.06 0.50 -8.61
N THR A 90 0.96 1.46 -8.88
CA THR A 90 2.37 1.24 -9.21
C THR A 90 3.28 1.87 -8.15
N ARG A 91 4.58 1.54 -8.16
CA ARG A 91 5.57 2.03 -7.18
C ARG A 91 6.72 2.70 -7.91
N PHE A 92 7.03 3.94 -7.54
CA PHE A 92 8.08 4.74 -8.17
C PHE A 92 9.25 5.00 -7.22
N HIS A 93 10.45 5.11 -7.76
CA HIS A 93 11.58 5.59 -6.98
C HIS A 93 11.52 7.13 -6.90
N PRO A 94 11.80 7.78 -5.75
CA PRO A 94 11.74 9.24 -5.61
C PRO A 94 12.56 10.01 -6.66
N ASN A 95 13.72 9.47 -7.05
CA ASN A 95 14.59 10.06 -8.08
C ASN A 95 13.99 10.10 -9.49
N SER A 96 12.87 9.41 -9.72
CA SER A 96 12.17 9.37 -11.00
C SER A 96 11.01 10.36 -11.09
N LEU A 97 10.76 11.12 -10.01
CA LEU A 97 9.65 12.07 -9.88
C LEU A 97 10.16 13.51 -9.76
N GLU A 98 9.30 14.49 -9.98
CA GLU A 98 9.64 15.89 -9.72
C GLU A 98 9.77 16.15 -8.21
N GLU A 99 10.66 17.08 -7.82
CA GLU A 99 10.94 17.39 -6.42
C GLU A 99 9.67 17.82 -5.65
N GLN A 100 8.78 18.56 -6.31
CA GLN A 100 7.51 19.00 -5.72
C GLN A 100 6.57 17.82 -5.46
N GLU A 101 6.55 16.80 -6.32
CA GLU A 101 5.73 15.60 -6.16
C GLU A 101 6.23 14.74 -5.01
N VAL A 102 7.56 14.57 -4.91
CA VAL A 102 8.18 13.86 -3.79
C VAL A 102 7.82 14.57 -2.49
N LYS A 103 7.98 15.91 -2.43
CA LYS A 103 7.60 16.71 -1.25
C LYS A 103 6.12 16.54 -0.90
N ALA A 104 5.23 16.63 -1.88
CA ALA A 104 3.79 16.45 -1.68
C ALA A 104 3.45 15.07 -1.13
N TYR A 105 4.07 14.01 -1.65
CA TYR A 105 3.88 12.65 -1.13
C TYR A 105 4.41 12.51 0.30
N ARG A 106 5.59 13.06 0.63
CA ARG A 106 6.12 13.01 2.00
C ARG A 106 5.21 13.71 3.01
N ILE A 107 4.61 14.85 2.62
CA ILE A 107 3.61 15.55 3.43
C ILE A 107 2.36 14.66 3.62
N PHE A 108 1.88 14.04 2.55
CA PHE A 108 0.74 13.11 2.61
C PHE A 108 1.02 11.90 3.52
N GLU A 109 2.18 11.28 3.37
CA GLU A 109 2.65 10.14 4.16
C GLU A 109 2.70 10.49 5.66
N LYS A 110 3.28 11.64 6.01
CA LYS A 110 3.31 12.15 7.38
C LYS A 110 1.91 12.44 7.93
N LYS A 111 1.01 13.00 7.13
CA LYS A 111 -0.39 13.22 7.52
C LYS A 111 -1.11 11.90 7.79
N ASN A 112 -0.87 10.86 6.98
CA ASN A 112 -1.44 9.54 7.18
C ASN A 112 -0.94 8.91 8.49
N MET A 113 0.36 8.99 8.76
CA MET A 113 0.96 8.58 10.04
C MET A 113 0.26 9.26 11.23
N LEU A 114 0.05 10.58 11.18
CA LEU A 114 -0.66 11.31 12.24
C LEU A 114 -2.10 10.82 12.43
N LYS A 115 -2.83 10.53 11.34
CA LYS A 115 -4.19 9.95 11.44
C LYS A 115 -4.18 8.57 12.11
N ILE A 116 -3.16 7.75 11.85
CA ILE A 116 -3.01 6.44 12.49
C ILE A 116 -2.78 6.62 14.00
N LEU A 117 -1.90 7.54 14.38
CA LEU A 117 -1.66 7.88 15.79
C LEU A 117 -2.93 8.38 16.49
N ASP A 118 -3.70 9.25 15.85
CA ASP A 118 -4.98 9.73 16.38
C ASP A 118 -5.99 8.58 16.60
N GLN A 119 -5.99 7.55 15.76
CA GLN A 119 -6.82 6.35 15.99
C GLN A 119 -6.40 5.60 17.25
N TYR A 120 -5.10 5.41 17.49
CA TYR A 120 -4.61 4.80 18.73
C TYR A 120 -4.95 5.65 19.96
N LEU A 121 -4.82 6.97 19.87
CA LEU A 121 -5.23 7.88 20.94
C LEU A 121 -6.74 7.80 21.21
N CYS A 122 -7.56 7.65 20.17
CA CYS A 122 -9.01 7.47 20.30
C CYS A 122 -9.34 6.18 21.06
N ILE A 123 -8.68 5.06 20.73
CA ILE A 123 -8.82 3.79 21.46
C ILE A 123 -8.45 3.98 22.94
N CYS A 124 -7.36 4.69 23.24
CA CYS A 124 -6.96 4.98 24.62
C CYS A 124 -8.03 5.79 25.37
N ARG A 125 -8.59 6.83 24.73
CA ARG A 125 -9.64 7.67 25.32
C ARG A 125 -10.92 6.89 25.59
N GLN A 126 -11.33 6.01 24.67
CA GLN A 126 -12.51 5.14 24.85
C GLN A 126 -12.36 4.21 26.07
N MET A 127 -11.13 3.80 26.36
CA MET A 127 -10.79 2.97 27.53
C MET A 127 -10.49 3.79 28.80
N GLY A 128 -10.72 5.10 28.78
CA GLY A 128 -10.52 5.98 29.93
C GLY A 128 -9.06 6.32 30.25
N ALA A 129 -8.12 6.05 29.35
CA ALA A 129 -6.70 6.31 29.57
C ALA A 129 -6.23 7.64 28.96
N GLN A 130 -5.42 8.40 29.70
CA GLN A 130 -4.71 9.55 29.17
C GLN A 130 -3.44 9.08 28.45
N ALA A 131 -3.42 9.22 27.13
CA ALA A 131 -2.30 8.84 26.29
C ALA A 131 -1.56 10.05 25.69
N VAL A 132 -0.23 9.95 25.60
CA VAL A 132 0.62 10.88 24.85
C VAL A 132 1.15 10.17 23.60
N GLN A 133 1.42 10.91 22.54
CA GLN A 133 2.05 10.35 21.34
C GLN A 133 3.51 10.78 21.23
N LEU A 134 4.36 9.86 20.80
CA LEU A 134 5.75 10.08 20.47
C LEU A 134 6.02 9.42 19.11
N HIS A 135 6.47 10.21 18.14
CA HIS A 135 6.79 9.70 16.81
C HIS A 135 8.18 10.13 16.38
N TYR A 136 8.85 9.28 15.61
CA TYR A 136 10.20 9.54 15.11
C TYR A 136 10.36 9.00 13.69
N GLU A 137 11.05 9.73 12.83
CA GLU A 137 11.28 9.34 11.44
C GLU A 137 12.67 8.71 11.30
N LYS A 138 12.73 7.45 10.85
CA LYS A 138 14.00 6.74 10.65
C LYS A 138 13.90 5.67 9.58
N ASP A 139 14.99 5.46 8.83
CA ASP A 139 15.07 4.45 7.77
C ASP A 139 15.02 2.99 8.28
N CYS A 140 15.16 2.79 9.59
CA CYS A 140 15.20 1.50 10.26
C CYS A 140 14.44 1.63 11.58
N ILE A 141 13.37 0.84 11.73
CA ILE A 141 12.44 0.91 12.86
C ILE A 141 13.18 0.57 14.16
N GLU A 142 14.02 -0.45 14.13
CA GLU A 142 14.78 -0.95 15.28
C GLU A 142 15.73 0.12 15.83
N LYS A 143 16.50 0.76 14.95
CA LYS A 143 17.38 1.87 15.32
C LYS A 143 16.59 3.07 15.85
N GLY A 144 15.45 3.37 15.23
CA GLY A 144 14.57 4.46 15.68
C GLY A 144 14.01 4.22 17.08
N ILE A 145 13.62 2.97 17.42
CA ILE A 145 13.13 2.62 18.77
C ILE A 145 14.27 2.78 19.79
N VAL A 146 15.46 2.26 19.50
CA VAL A 146 16.63 2.37 20.42
C VAL A 146 16.99 3.83 20.68
N GLU A 147 16.99 4.66 19.64
CA GLU A 147 17.27 6.09 19.77
C GLU A 147 16.17 6.82 20.56
N LEU A 148 14.89 6.49 20.33
CA LEU A 148 13.79 7.02 21.12
C LEU A 148 13.89 6.66 22.61
N ILE A 149 14.25 5.40 22.91
CA ILE A 149 14.45 4.93 24.29
C ILE A 149 15.54 5.75 24.96
N SER A 150 16.67 5.93 24.28
CA SER A 150 17.83 6.67 24.79
C SER A 150 17.51 8.16 24.99
N GLN A 151 16.95 8.83 23.97
CA GLN A 151 16.66 10.27 24.01
C GLN A 151 15.61 10.66 25.04
N HIS A 152 14.59 9.81 25.24
CA HIS A 152 13.46 10.12 26.13
C HIS A 152 13.54 9.38 27.48
N GLY A 153 14.61 8.62 27.73
CA GLY A 153 14.81 7.86 28.96
C GLY A 153 13.67 6.88 29.24
N ILE A 154 13.19 6.17 28.20
CA ILE A 154 12.04 5.26 28.31
C ILE A 154 12.43 4.04 29.15
N LYS A 155 11.82 3.92 30.34
CA LYS A 155 12.08 2.80 31.26
C LYS A 155 11.16 1.60 31.05
N LYS A 156 9.96 1.81 30.47
CA LYS A 156 8.92 0.76 30.29
C LYS A 156 8.36 0.82 28.88
N LEU A 157 8.60 -0.23 28.10
CA LEU A 157 8.15 -0.35 26.72
C LEU A 157 7.44 -1.70 26.52
N VAL A 158 6.23 -1.65 25.95
CA VAL A 158 5.45 -2.82 25.53
C VAL A 158 5.54 -2.93 24.01
N MET A 159 5.88 -4.11 23.51
CA MET A 159 5.95 -4.41 22.08
C MET A 159 5.19 -5.71 21.76
N GLY A 160 4.62 -5.80 20.56
CA GLY A 160 3.97 -7.03 20.10
C GLY A 160 4.98 -8.12 19.75
N ALA A 161 4.56 -9.39 19.77
CA ALA A 161 5.36 -10.48 19.21
C ALA A 161 5.48 -10.30 17.69
N ALA A 162 6.68 -10.54 17.14
CA ALA A 162 6.92 -10.44 15.70
C ALA A 162 6.03 -11.44 14.94
N ALA A 163 5.46 -11.02 13.81
CA ALA A 163 4.80 -11.94 12.89
C ALA A 163 5.85 -12.90 12.28
N ASP A 164 5.58 -14.20 12.27
CA ASP A 164 6.47 -15.30 11.84
C ASP A 164 7.02 -15.18 10.39
N LYS A 165 6.67 -14.15 9.63
CA LYS A 165 6.95 -14.02 8.19
C LYS A 165 8.37 -13.58 7.84
N ASN A 166 9.18 -13.12 8.81
CA ASN A 166 10.53 -12.58 8.54
C ASN A 166 11.68 -13.33 9.23
N TYR A 167 11.45 -14.53 9.78
CA TYR A 167 12.54 -15.35 10.33
C TYR A 167 13.19 -16.19 9.22
N SER A 168 14.27 -15.69 8.64
CA SER A 168 15.19 -16.52 7.84
C SER A 168 16.27 -17.13 8.75
N ARG A 169 16.01 -18.38 9.16
CA ARG A 169 16.90 -19.42 9.74
C ARG A 169 17.59 -19.18 11.11
N PRO A 170 17.74 -20.26 11.91
CA PRO A 170 18.53 -20.25 13.14
C PRO A 170 20.01 -20.65 12.91
N ASP A 171 20.81 -20.25 13.91
CA ASP A 171 22.16 -20.65 14.28
C ASP A 171 23.37 -20.14 13.48
N ALA A 172 24.07 -19.17 14.08
CA ALA A 172 25.53 -19.13 14.15
C ALA A 172 25.94 -18.29 15.38
N GLU A 173 26.81 -18.85 16.21
CA GLU A 173 27.48 -18.20 17.33
C GLU A 173 28.06 -16.83 16.89
N VAL A 174 27.66 -15.75 17.57
CA VAL A 174 28.33 -14.45 17.45
C VAL A 174 29.07 -14.20 18.75
N GLU A 175 30.39 -14.24 18.63
CA GLU A 175 31.36 -13.89 19.66
C GLU A 175 31.08 -12.52 20.29
N SER A 176 31.33 -12.47 21.59
CA SER A 176 31.35 -11.32 22.46
C SER A 176 32.15 -10.14 21.90
N SER A 177 31.49 -9.02 21.65
CA SER A 177 32.13 -7.69 21.67
C SER A 177 31.10 -6.58 21.88
N LEU A 178 30.64 -6.45 23.13
CA LEU A 178 30.05 -5.21 23.65
C LEU A 178 31.06 -4.59 24.62
N PRO A 179 31.40 -3.29 24.54
CA PRO A 179 32.03 -2.60 25.65
C PRO A 179 30.99 -2.48 26.77
N GLN A 180 31.29 -3.09 27.91
CA GLN A 180 30.59 -2.82 29.17
C GLN A 180 30.79 -1.34 29.53
N GLU A 181 29.75 -0.51 29.41
CA GLU A 181 29.52 0.61 30.34
C GLU A 181 28.02 0.96 30.42
N SER A 182 27.57 1.05 31.68
CA SER A 182 26.33 1.60 32.26
C SER A 182 25.12 0.66 32.55
N PRO A 183 24.47 0.83 33.72
CA PRO A 183 23.62 -0.18 34.37
C PRO A 183 22.11 0.17 34.35
N ASP A 184 21.30 -0.82 34.75
CA ASP A 184 19.86 -0.73 35.05
C ASP A 184 18.88 -0.59 33.87
N ALA A 185 18.66 -1.71 33.17
CA ALA A 185 17.40 -1.97 32.45
C ALA A 185 16.80 -3.30 32.96
N SER A 186 16.00 -3.21 34.02
CA SER A 186 15.19 -4.32 34.52
C SER A 186 13.81 -4.35 33.83
N ASP A 187 13.38 -5.55 33.48
CA ASP A 187 12.03 -5.98 33.05
C ASP A 187 11.64 -5.81 31.57
N TYR A 188 12.01 -6.81 30.76
CA TYR A 188 11.32 -7.14 29.51
C TYR A 188 10.06 -7.98 29.82
N ILE A 189 8.87 -7.42 29.66
CA ILE A 189 7.63 -8.21 29.73
C ILE A 189 7.34 -8.84 28.36
N LYS A 190 7.67 -10.13 28.23
CA LYS A 190 7.37 -10.94 27.05
C LYS A 190 5.97 -11.54 27.21
N GLY A 191 5.01 -11.09 26.42
CA GLY A 191 3.67 -11.68 26.39
C GLY A 191 3.65 -12.96 25.56
N SER A 192 3.66 -14.13 26.21
CA SER A 192 3.28 -15.39 25.57
C SER A 192 2.26 -16.11 26.45
N GLY A 193 1.03 -16.21 25.94
CA GLY A 193 0.03 -17.09 26.51
C GLY A 193 0.44 -18.55 26.32
N LYS A 194 0.74 -19.22 27.44
CA LYS A 194 0.51 -20.64 27.74
C LYS A 194 1.15 -20.92 29.11
N ASP A 195 0.32 -21.06 30.13
CA ASP A 195 0.74 -21.55 31.43
C ASP A 195 1.21 -23.01 31.30
N ILE A 196 2.45 -23.28 31.68
CA ILE A 196 2.98 -24.63 31.91
C ILE A 196 3.28 -24.70 33.41
N PRO A 197 2.51 -25.46 34.22
CA PRO A 197 2.88 -25.68 35.61
C PRO A 197 3.86 -26.87 35.73
N PHE A 198 4.97 -26.67 36.44
CA PHE A 198 5.81 -27.77 36.95
C PHE A 198 5.28 -28.23 38.31
N PRO A 199 5.25 -29.55 38.60
CA PRO A 199 4.68 -30.07 39.83
C PRO A 199 5.71 -30.09 40.98
N HIS A 200 5.27 -29.80 42.19
CA HIS A 200 5.86 -30.31 43.43
C HIS A 200 4.77 -31.03 44.23
N GLY A 201 5.00 -32.33 44.46
CA GLY A 201 4.71 -33.01 45.72
C GLY A 201 3.27 -33.30 46.11
N ASN A 202 2.89 -34.56 45.91
CA ASN A 202 2.00 -35.39 46.74
C ASN A 202 0.55 -34.93 46.98
N GLU A 203 -0.40 -35.60 46.33
CA GLU A 203 -1.32 -36.53 47.03
C GLU A 203 -2.16 -37.35 46.04
N LYS A 204 -2.68 -38.46 46.56
CA LYS A 204 -3.18 -39.64 45.87
C LYS A 204 -4.56 -39.45 45.20
N ILE A 205 -4.69 -40.11 44.04
CA ILE A 205 -5.81 -40.95 43.56
C ILE A 205 -7.23 -40.37 43.65
N SER A 206 -7.83 -40.13 42.48
CA SER A 206 -9.22 -40.56 42.18
C SER A 206 -9.46 -40.53 40.68
N THR A 207 -9.61 -41.71 40.07
CA THR A 207 -10.12 -41.89 38.71
C THR A 207 -11.63 -41.94 38.73
N GLY A 208 -12.26 -41.27 37.78
CA GLY A 208 -13.66 -41.51 37.44
C GLY A 208 -14.29 -40.31 36.75
N VAL A 209 -14.57 -40.45 35.46
CA VAL A 209 -15.92 -40.39 34.87
C VAL A 209 -15.79 -40.32 33.34
N THR A 210 -16.50 -41.26 32.69
CA THR A 210 -17.01 -41.40 31.30
C THR A 210 -16.69 -40.34 30.23
N PRO A 211 -16.82 -40.76 28.96
CA PRO A 211 -17.77 -40.05 28.10
C PRO A 211 -18.80 -40.94 27.40
N LEU A 212 -20.02 -40.40 27.42
CA LEU A 212 -21.15 -40.68 26.53
C LEU A 212 -20.77 -40.38 25.07
N ILE A 213 -21.20 -41.25 24.17
CA ILE A 213 -21.30 -40.99 22.73
C ILE A 213 -22.79 -41.10 22.36
N ASN A 214 -23.38 -40.01 21.85
CA ASN A 214 -24.50 -40.01 20.91
C ASN A 214 -23.89 -39.56 19.57
N GLY A 215 -24.00 -40.33 18.49
CA GLY A 215 -25.17 -40.35 17.58
C GLY A 215 -24.84 -39.43 16.39
N LEU A 216 -25.18 -39.66 15.13
CA LEU A 216 -26.01 -40.58 14.37
C LEU A 216 -25.52 -40.45 12.91
N ASN A 217 -25.63 -41.50 12.09
CA ASN A 217 -26.38 -41.46 10.81
C ASN A 217 -26.24 -42.76 10.00
N GLU A 218 -27.42 -43.34 9.76
CA GLU A 218 -27.92 -44.26 8.74
C GLU A 218 -27.59 -43.76 7.29
N GLU A 219 -27.72 -44.47 6.15
CA GLU A 219 -28.37 -45.73 5.71
C GLU A 219 -27.97 -46.02 4.22
N GLY A 220 -28.21 -47.25 3.73
CA GLY A 220 -28.58 -47.55 2.31
C GLY A 220 -27.56 -48.28 1.42
N CYS A 221 -27.69 -49.61 1.19
CA CYS A 221 -28.24 -50.32 -0.01
C CYS A 221 -27.42 -50.20 -1.32
N ALA A 222 -27.25 -51.18 -2.23
CA ALA A 222 -27.46 -52.63 -2.37
C ALA A 222 -26.80 -53.07 -3.74
N ASP A 223 -26.53 -54.38 -3.90
CA ASP A 223 -26.30 -55.18 -5.14
C ASP A 223 -25.11 -54.83 -6.09
N GLU A 224 -24.42 -55.73 -6.82
CA GLU A 224 -24.81 -56.98 -7.49
C GLU A 224 -23.55 -57.86 -7.86
N CYS A 225 -23.80 -59.11 -8.26
CA CYS A 225 -22.92 -60.29 -8.32
C CYS A 225 -21.95 -60.47 -9.53
N LYS A 226 -20.92 -61.34 -9.34
CA LYS A 226 -20.57 -62.61 -10.09
C LYS A 226 -19.05 -62.91 -10.01
N GLY A 227 -18.61 -63.98 -9.33
CA GLY A 227 -18.34 -65.34 -9.88
C GLY A 227 -16.83 -65.52 -10.16
N LYS A 228 -16.11 -66.63 -10.02
CA LYS A 228 -16.24 -68.05 -9.64
C LYS A 228 -14.80 -68.56 -9.35
N GLY A 229 -14.62 -69.58 -8.50
CA GLY A 229 -13.44 -70.46 -8.58
C GLY A 229 -12.87 -71.00 -7.25
N SER A 230 -13.35 -72.15 -6.81
CA SER A 230 -12.63 -73.13 -5.94
C SER A 230 -12.34 -74.38 -6.81
N PRO A 231 -11.53 -75.42 -6.45
CA PRO A 231 -11.43 -76.01 -5.10
C PRO A 231 -10.08 -76.66 -4.70
N ARG A 232 -9.89 -76.96 -3.40
CA ARG A 232 -9.60 -78.30 -2.83
C ARG A 232 -9.36 -78.26 -1.31
N SER A 233 -9.80 -79.32 -0.65
CA SER A 233 -9.98 -79.51 0.80
C SER A 233 -9.20 -80.78 1.29
N PRO A 234 -9.46 -81.40 2.47
CA PRO A 234 -8.63 -81.36 3.70
C PRO A 234 -8.30 -82.77 4.31
N GLN A 235 -7.57 -82.88 5.43
CA GLN A 235 -7.62 -83.95 6.49
C GLN A 235 -6.93 -83.43 7.79
N ASP A 236 -7.60 -83.27 8.95
CA ASP A 236 -7.81 -84.18 10.13
C ASP A 236 -6.52 -84.73 10.78
N SER A 237 -6.28 -84.70 12.11
CA SER A 237 -7.02 -85.44 13.16
C SER A 237 -6.66 -85.10 14.64
N ASN A 238 -7.62 -85.41 15.53
CA ASN A 238 -7.70 -85.33 17.02
C ASN A 238 -6.70 -86.16 17.87
N SER A 239 -6.52 -85.79 19.16
CA SER A 239 -6.71 -86.63 20.39
C SER A 239 -6.30 -85.80 21.65
N GLN A 240 -7.16 -85.44 22.61
CA GLN A 240 -7.93 -86.16 23.64
C GLN A 240 -7.14 -86.49 24.94
N THR A 241 -7.60 -85.87 26.03
CA THR A 241 -7.24 -85.93 27.46
C THR A 241 -7.35 -87.32 28.10
N CYS A 242 -6.56 -87.56 29.17
CA CYS A 242 -6.96 -88.36 30.34
C CYS A 242 -6.13 -87.98 31.59
N SER A 243 -6.82 -87.79 32.72
CA SER A 243 -6.27 -87.54 34.05
C SER A 243 -6.72 -88.67 34.97
N SER A 244 -5.80 -89.24 35.76
CA SER A 244 -6.16 -90.22 36.80
C SER A 244 -5.16 -90.18 37.95
N THR A 245 -5.68 -89.78 39.11
CA THR A 245 -5.06 -89.83 40.44
C THR A 245 -5.18 -91.23 41.03
N VAL A 246 -4.10 -91.79 41.57
CA VAL A 246 -4.17 -92.91 42.54
C VAL A 246 -3.19 -92.65 43.67
N GLY A 247 -3.71 -92.50 44.88
CA GLY A 247 -2.95 -92.56 46.12
C GLY A 247 -2.85 -94.00 46.62
N VAL A 248 -1.72 -94.36 47.21
CA VAL A 248 -1.58 -95.57 48.04
C VAL A 248 -0.78 -95.22 49.29
N SER A 249 -1.34 -95.63 50.42
CA SER A 249 -0.90 -95.41 51.80
C SER A 249 0.10 -96.45 52.30
N PHE A 250 0.82 -96.02 53.34
CA PHE A 250 1.91 -96.64 54.11
C PHE A 250 1.57 -98.00 54.75
N SER A 251 2.57 -98.89 54.87
CA SER A 251 3.06 -99.49 56.14
C SER A 251 3.81 -100.80 55.92
N SER A 252 4.98 -100.95 56.55
CA SER A 252 5.37 -102.13 57.35
C SER A 252 6.79 -101.98 57.89
N THR A 253 6.90 -102.10 59.21
CA THR A 253 8.12 -102.21 60.01
C THR A 253 8.78 -103.58 59.86
N SER A 254 10.11 -103.62 59.72
CA SER A 254 10.91 -104.76 60.19
C SER A 254 12.35 -104.32 60.49
N SER A 255 12.77 -104.61 61.71
CA SER A 255 14.09 -104.38 62.32
C SER A 255 15.21 -105.23 61.69
N CYS A 256 16.36 -104.63 61.37
CA CYS A 256 17.61 -105.38 61.16
C CYS A 256 18.90 -104.57 61.49
N SER A 257 19.76 -105.21 62.29
CA SER A 257 21.23 -105.07 62.52
C SER A 257 21.97 -103.71 62.45
N GLY A 258 22.66 -103.39 63.56
CA GLY A 258 23.41 -102.15 63.82
C GLY A 258 24.71 -101.89 63.03
N ALA A 259 25.05 -102.68 62.01
CA ALA A 259 26.14 -102.37 61.05
C ALA A 259 25.61 -101.91 59.68
N HIS A 260 24.35 -102.23 59.35
CA HIS A 260 23.68 -101.77 58.13
C HIS A 260 23.10 -100.35 58.31
N CYS A 261 22.98 -99.88 59.55
CA CYS A 261 22.42 -98.58 59.91
C CYS A 261 23.38 -97.41 59.64
N THR A 262 24.69 -97.62 59.60
CA THR A 262 25.68 -96.56 59.31
C THR A 262 25.88 -96.31 57.81
N GLU A 263 25.83 -97.35 56.98
CA GLU A 263 25.89 -97.22 55.51
C GLU A 263 24.60 -96.65 54.94
N VAL A 264 23.44 -97.05 55.47
CA VAL A 264 22.14 -96.47 55.07
C VAL A 264 22.06 -94.99 55.44
N LYS A 265 22.54 -94.59 56.63
CA LYS A 265 22.61 -93.16 57.03
C LYS A 265 23.59 -92.34 56.21
N ALA A 266 24.74 -92.92 55.82
CA ALA A 266 25.69 -92.24 54.94
C ALA A 266 25.12 -92.07 53.52
N ALA A 267 24.46 -93.10 52.98
CA ALA A 267 23.78 -93.04 51.69
C ALA A 267 22.58 -92.06 51.70
N GLU A 268 21.81 -92.01 52.79
CA GLU A 268 20.73 -91.03 52.99
C GLU A 268 21.27 -89.60 53.05
N SER A 269 22.39 -89.37 53.73
CA SER A 269 23.05 -88.05 53.78
C SER A 269 23.60 -87.63 52.41
N LEU A 270 24.17 -88.55 51.65
CA LEU A 270 24.69 -88.29 50.29
C LEU A 270 23.55 -88.01 49.31
N TYR A 271 22.46 -88.78 49.40
CA TYR A 271 21.24 -88.55 48.63
C TYR A 271 20.57 -87.21 48.96
N ALA A 272 20.55 -86.83 50.24
CA ALA A 272 20.03 -85.53 50.67
C ALA A 272 20.88 -84.36 50.14
N MET A 273 22.21 -84.53 50.09
CA MET A 273 23.13 -83.54 49.53
C MET A 273 22.99 -83.42 48.00
N GLU A 274 22.85 -84.54 47.30
CA GLU A 274 22.56 -84.56 45.85
C GLU A 274 21.20 -83.92 45.53
N LEU A 275 20.17 -84.21 46.34
CA LEU A 275 18.84 -83.60 46.20
C LEU A 275 18.89 -82.08 46.42
N LYS A 276 19.75 -81.62 47.33
CA LYS A 276 19.97 -80.18 47.58
C LYS A 276 20.67 -79.52 46.40
N HIS A 277 21.77 -80.10 45.88
CA HIS A 277 22.44 -79.57 44.70
C HIS A 277 21.56 -79.57 43.46
N ARG A 278 20.72 -80.60 43.28
CA ARG A 278 19.76 -80.65 42.18
C ARG A 278 18.71 -79.54 42.26
N LYS A 279 18.22 -79.22 43.46
CA LYS A 279 17.33 -78.07 43.68
C LYS A 279 18.01 -76.73 43.39
N GLU A 280 19.27 -76.57 43.81
CA GLU A 280 20.05 -75.36 43.51
C GLU A 280 20.27 -75.19 42.00
N ILE A 281 20.59 -76.27 41.28
CA ILE A 281 20.74 -76.27 39.82
C ILE A 281 19.40 -75.99 39.12
N ASP A 282 18.31 -76.62 39.55
CA ASP A 282 16.98 -76.39 38.98
C ASP A 282 16.52 -74.93 39.18
N GLU A 283 16.87 -74.31 40.30
CA GLU A 283 16.58 -72.89 40.57
C GLU A 283 17.39 -71.96 39.66
N VAL A 284 18.68 -72.24 39.44
CA VAL A 284 19.52 -71.49 38.50
C VAL A 284 19.00 -71.65 37.07
N LEU A 285 18.66 -72.87 36.65
CA LEU A 285 18.09 -73.14 35.33
C LEU A 285 16.72 -72.48 35.14
N ALA A 286 15.91 -72.35 36.19
CA ALA A 286 14.64 -71.63 36.13
C ALA A 286 14.87 -70.12 35.91
N LYS A 287 15.83 -69.52 36.64
CA LYS A 287 16.22 -68.11 36.48
C LYS A 287 16.79 -67.82 35.08
N GLU A 288 17.64 -68.71 34.56
CA GLU A 288 18.17 -68.58 33.19
C GLU A 288 17.08 -68.70 32.12
N ARG A 289 16.11 -69.62 32.30
CA ARG A 289 14.97 -69.74 31.37
C ARG A 289 14.09 -68.50 31.36
N GLU A 290 13.81 -67.93 32.52
CA GLU A 290 13.03 -66.69 32.63
C GLU A 290 13.75 -65.50 31.97
N ALA A 291 15.07 -65.37 32.18
CA ALA A 291 15.89 -64.37 31.52
C ALA A 291 15.90 -64.55 29.99
N LEU A 292 16.03 -65.79 29.50
CA LEU A 292 15.98 -66.10 28.07
C LEU A 292 14.62 -65.78 27.47
N GLU A 293 13.52 -66.09 28.16
CA GLU A 293 12.16 -65.76 27.70
C GLU A 293 11.97 -64.24 27.61
N LYS A 294 12.48 -63.48 28.58
CA LYS A 294 12.43 -62.02 28.56
C LYS A 294 13.19 -61.44 27.35
N VAL A 295 14.42 -61.89 27.13
CA VAL A 295 15.23 -61.46 25.97
C VAL A 295 14.57 -61.85 24.65
N THR A 296 13.91 -63.02 24.61
CA THR A 296 13.18 -63.47 23.41
C THR A 296 11.98 -62.57 23.10
N LYS A 297 11.21 -62.15 24.13
CA LYS A 297 10.11 -61.19 23.97
C LYS A 297 10.60 -59.82 23.50
N GLU A 298 11.71 -59.32 24.07
CA GLU A 298 12.32 -58.06 23.64
C GLU A 298 12.80 -58.13 22.19
N ARG A 299 13.44 -59.23 21.79
CA ARG A 299 13.84 -59.47 20.39
C ARG A 299 12.63 -59.43 19.44
N ASP A 300 11.56 -60.13 19.79
CA ASP A 300 10.37 -60.23 18.92
C ASP A 300 9.66 -58.87 18.80
N GLN A 301 9.66 -58.06 19.87
CA GLN A 301 9.18 -56.68 19.83
C GLN A 301 10.00 -55.82 18.85
N VAL A 302 11.34 -55.87 18.96
CA VAL A 302 12.24 -55.11 18.07
C VAL A 302 12.08 -55.54 16.61
N ILE A 303 11.89 -56.83 16.35
CA ILE A 303 11.63 -57.34 14.99
C ILE A 303 10.31 -56.77 14.43
N GLY A 304 9.25 -56.70 15.25
CA GLY A 304 7.98 -56.10 14.84
C GLY A 304 8.08 -54.60 14.52
N GLU A 305 8.81 -53.85 15.35
CA GLU A 305 9.09 -52.43 15.11
C GLU A 305 9.92 -52.22 13.84
N LEU A 306 10.95 -53.04 13.63
CA LEU A 306 11.78 -53.01 12.43
C LEU A 306 10.98 -53.30 11.16
N GLN A 307 10.07 -54.29 11.20
CA GLN A 307 9.22 -54.61 10.06
C GLN A 307 8.29 -53.46 9.69
N THR A 308 7.75 -52.77 10.71
CA THR A 308 6.90 -51.59 10.51
C THR A 308 7.68 -50.43 9.90
N ALA A 309 8.90 -50.18 10.38
CA ALA A 309 9.79 -49.16 9.84
C ALA A 309 10.20 -49.47 8.38
N LEU A 310 10.45 -50.74 8.05
CA LEU A 310 10.76 -51.17 6.68
C LEU A 310 9.58 -50.95 5.73
N ASN A 311 8.36 -51.27 6.14
CA ASN A 311 7.16 -51.01 5.35
C ASN A 311 6.94 -49.51 5.12
N HIS A 312 7.15 -48.68 6.15
CA HIS A 312 7.04 -47.23 6.02
C HIS A 312 8.10 -46.65 5.07
N ARG A 313 9.35 -47.13 5.17
CA ARG A 313 10.42 -46.74 4.24
C ARG A 313 10.07 -47.08 2.79
N SER A 314 9.54 -48.29 2.54
CA SER A 314 9.14 -48.70 1.19
C SER A 314 8.01 -47.81 0.63
N LEU A 315 7.05 -47.40 1.46
CA LEU A 315 6.00 -46.46 1.06
C LEU A 315 6.58 -45.09 0.68
N LEU A 316 7.47 -44.55 1.51
CA LEU A 316 8.13 -43.27 1.23
C LEU A 316 8.98 -43.33 -0.05
N GLU A 317 9.71 -44.42 -0.28
CA GLU A 317 10.50 -44.63 -1.50
C GLU A 317 9.60 -44.60 -2.75
N SER A 318 8.41 -45.22 -2.68
CA SER A 318 7.42 -45.17 -3.77
C SER A 318 6.88 -43.76 -4.02
N GLN A 319 6.53 -43.02 -2.96
CA GLN A 319 6.06 -41.64 -3.07
C GLN A 319 7.14 -40.69 -3.63
N MET A 320 8.39 -40.87 -3.22
CA MET A 320 9.51 -40.12 -3.77
C MET A 320 9.73 -40.42 -5.25
N ALA A 321 9.57 -41.67 -5.68
CA ALA A 321 9.68 -42.04 -7.09
C ALA A 321 8.59 -41.38 -7.94
N GLU A 322 7.34 -41.36 -7.45
CA GLU A 322 6.22 -40.70 -8.13
C GLU A 322 6.42 -39.18 -8.21
N SER A 323 6.79 -38.54 -7.11
CA SER A 323 7.08 -37.10 -7.08
C SER A 323 8.23 -36.74 -8.03
N LYS A 324 9.29 -37.56 -8.09
CA LYS A 324 10.41 -37.38 -9.03
C LYS A 324 9.97 -37.46 -10.48
N GLN A 325 9.04 -38.36 -10.81
CA GLN A 325 8.46 -38.46 -12.15
C GLN A 325 7.63 -37.21 -12.50
N GLN A 326 6.86 -36.68 -11.54
CA GLN A 326 6.10 -35.45 -11.73
C GLN A 326 7.00 -34.23 -11.96
N VAL A 327 8.05 -34.06 -11.15
CA VAL A 327 9.04 -32.97 -11.31
C VAL A 327 9.68 -33.02 -12.69
N LYS A 328 10.11 -34.21 -13.14
CA LYS A 328 10.68 -34.38 -14.49
C LYS A 328 9.69 -34.02 -15.60
N GLY A 329 8.41 -34.33 -15.41
CA GLY A 329 7.34 -33.91 -16.32
C GLY A 329 7.13 -32.40 -16.36
N MET A 330 7.24 -31.72 -15.22
CA MET A 330 7.17 -30.25 -15.13
C MET A 330 8.39 -29.57 -15.75
N GLU A 331 9.60 -30.10 -15.53
CA GLU A 331 10.84 -29.62 -16.16
C GLU A 331 10.73 -29.63 -17.70
N LEU A 332 10.20 -30.72 -18.28
CA LEU A 332 9.98 -30.81 -19.72
C LEU A 332 9.00 -29.75 -20.24
N ARG A 333 7.92 -29.46 -19.48
CA ARG A 333 6.96 -28.40 -19.83
C ARG A 333 7.61 -27.02 -19.75
N ILE A 334 8.41 -26.77 -18.72
CA ILE A 334 9.13 -25.50 -18.56
C ILE A 334 10.10 -25.29 -19.73
N SER A 335 10.87 -26.32 -20.11
CA SER A 335 11.77 -26.25 -21.27
C SER A 335 11.01 -25.91 -22.56
N SER A 336 9.86 -26.56 -22.80
CA SER A 336 9.02 -26.28 -23.96
C SER A 336 8.47 -24.84 -23.98
N VAL A 337 8.04 -24.31 -22.83
CA VAL A 337 7.57 -22.92 -22.71
C VAL A 337 8.72 -21.92 -22.93
N ILE A 338 9.93 -22.22 -22.44
CA ILE A 338 11.11 -21.39 -22.67
C ILE A 338 11.46 -21.32 -24.16
N GLU A 339 11.45 -22.45 -24.87
CA GLU A 339 11.67 -22.48 -26.33
C GLU A 339 10.62 -21.64 -27.07
N LEU A 340 9.35 -21.77 -26.69
CA LEU A 340 8.28 -20.98 -27.28
C LEU A 340 8.46 -19.47 -27.02
N LEU A 341 8.87 -19.08 -25.81
CA LEU A 341 9.18 -17.69 -25.48
C LEU A 341 10.38 -17.15 -26.27
N GLN A 342 11.38 -17.97 -26.57
CA GLN A 342 12.50 -17.57 -27.43
C GLN A 342 12.06 -17.32 -28.87
N ILE A 343 11.12 -18.12 -29.39
CA ILE A 343 10.52 -17.89 -30.71
C ILE A 343 9.77 -16.57 -30.72
N TYR A 344 8.85 -16.35 -29.77
CA TYR A 344 8.11 -15.09 -29.68
C TYR A 344 9.01 -13.86 -29.49
N LYS A 345 10.11 -14.00 -28.74
CA LYS A 345 11.10 -12.93 -28.57
C LYS A 345 11.77 -12.60 -29.90
N ARG A 346 12.13 -13.60 -30.70
CA ARG A 346 12.73 -13.42 -32.03
C ARG A 346 11.77 -12.74 -33.00
N GLU A 347 10.52 -13.20 -33.07
CA GLU A 347 9.49 -12.58 -33.92
C GLU A 347 9.23 -11.12 -33.52
N ARG A 348 9.20 -10.82 -32.22
CA ARG A 348 9.08 -9.45 -31.73
C ARG A 348 10.28 -8.59 -32.14
N ASP A 349 11.49 -9.11 -32.01
CA ASP A 349 12.72 -8.38 -32.34
C ASP A 349 12.83 -8.14 -33.87
N GLU A 350 12.37 -9.09 -34.69
CA GLU A 350 12.22 -8.94 -36.14
C GLU A 350 11.19 -7.86 -36.50
N MET A 351 9.99 -7.91 -35.91
CA MET A 351 8.97 -6.87 -36.11
C MET A 351 9.45 -5.49 -35.63
N GLN A 352 10.27 -5.43 -34.58
CA GLN A 352 10.89 -4.18 -34.13
C GLN A 352 11.91 -3.66 -35.14
N MET A 353 12.73 -4.54 -35.73
CA MET A 353 13.67 -4.16 -36.79
C MET A 353 12.95 -3.67 -38.04
N GLU A 354 11.87 -4.33 -38.46
CA GLU A 354 11.04 -3.89 -39.59
C GLU A 354 10.37 -2.54 -39.30
N ARG A 355 9.82 -2.34 -38.09
CA ARG A 355 9.25 -1.07 -37.65
C ARG A 355 10.30 0.04 -37.68
N ASP A 356 11.50 -0.21 -37.16
CA ASP A 356 12.56 0.78 -37.10
C ASP A 356 13.11 1.09 -38.51
N ALA A 357 13.12 0.11 -39.41
CA ALA A 357 13.43 0.31 -40.82
C ALA A 357 12.35 1.16 -41.52
N ALA A 358 11.07 0.86 -41.27
CA ALA A 358 9.95 1.64 -41.78
C ALA A 358 9.95 3.08 -41.25
N LEU A 359 10.26 3.27 -39.96
CA LEU A 359 10.41 4.60 -39.35
C LEU A 359 11.57 5.37 -39.97
N ARG A 360 12.72 4.73 -40.21
CA ARG A 360 13.84 5.35 -40.92
C ARG A 360 13.46 5.75 -42.34
N ALA A 361 12.75 4.89 -43.07
CA ALA A 361 12.27 5.19 -44.42
C ALA A 361 11.25 6.34 -44.43
N VAL A 362 10.34 6.39 -43.46
CA VAL A 362 9.39 7.50 -43.28
C VAL A 362 10.13 8.79 -42.90
N GLU A 363 11.13 8.74 -42.03
CA GLU A 363 11.93 9.92 -41.66
C GLU A 363 12.80 10.41 -42.82
N GLU A 364 13.27 9.51 -43.68
CA GLU A 364 14.01 9.86 -44.90
C GLU A 364 13.09 10.46 -45.97
N LEU A 365 11.87 9.94 -46.10
CA LEU A 365 10.80 10.58 -46.89
C LEU A 365 10.39 11.94 -46.29
N ARG A 366 10.35 12.07 -44.95
CA ARG A 366 10.07 13.32 -44.23
C ARG A 366 11.18 14.34 -44.50
N ARG A 367 12.46 13.96 -44.41
CA ARG A 367 13.61 14.81 -44.78
C ARG A 367 13.59 15.23 -46.24
N ASN A 368 13.23 14.33 -47.15
CA ASN A 368 13.12 14.63 -48.57
C ASN A 368 11.90 15.53 -48.87
N GLN A 369 10.81 15.41 -48.11
CA GLN A 369 9.68 16.34 -48.13
C GLN A 369 10.01 17.66 -47.44
N GLU A 370 10.78 17.68 -46.35
CA GLU A 370 11.25 18.89 -45.65
C GLU A 370 12.20 19.69 -46.55
N ALA A 371 13.11 19.02 -47.27
CA ALA A 371 13.95 19.65 -48.29
C ALA A 371 13.12 20.28 -49.44
N ALA A 372 11.92 19.75 -49.71
CA ALA A 372 10.96 20.31 -50.67
C ALA A 372 9.88 21.24 -50.05
N SER A 373 9.77 21.28 -48.72
CA SER A 373 8.68 21.93 -47.95
C SER A 373 9.18 23.02 -46.99
N PHE A 374 10.45 23.41 -47.07
CA PHE A 374 11.00 24.60 -46.40
C PHE A 374 10.31 25.91 -46.79
N THR A 375 9.31 25.89 -47.68
CA THR A 375 8.67 27.11 -48.22
C THR A 375 7.19 27.28 -47.86
N CYS A 376 6.57 26.48 -46.98
CA CYS A 376 5.17 26.74 -46.63
C CYS A 376 4.77 26.27 -45.22
N MET A 377 5.21 27.01 -44.20
CA MET A 377 4.40 27.18 -42.99
C MET A 377 3.16 28.00 -43.37
N PRO A 378 1.99 27.81 -42.73
CA PRO A 378 0.81 28.62 -43.04
C PRO A 378 1.16 30.11 -42.85
N GLN A 379 0.98 30.91 -43.91
CA GLN A 379 1.35 32.32 -44.05
C GLN A 379 0.65 33.30 -43.06
N PHE A 380 0.09 32.82 -41.94
CA PHE A 380 -0.74 33.61 -41.01
C PHE A 380 -0.30 33.57 -39.55
N PHE A 381 0.83 32.93 -39.22
CA PHE A 381 1.32 32.86 -37.85
C PHE A 381 2.46 33.87 -37.61
N ASN A 382 2.36 34.67 -36.54
CA ASN A 382 3.33 35.74 -36.30
C ASN A 382 4.66 35.16 -35.78
N GLU A 383 5.70 35.29 -36.57
CA GLU A 383 7.08 35.07 -36.12
C GLU A 383 7.66 36.37 -35.58
N PHE A 384 8.28 36.27 -34.40
CA PHE A 384 8.97 37.38 -33.74
C PHE A 384 10.49 37.13 -33.76
N SER A 385 11.25 38.20 -33.92
CA SER A 385 12.71 38.14 -33.84
C SER A 385 13.18 38.01 -32.38
N PHE A 386 14.36 37.43 -32.15
CA PHE A 386 14.94 37.37 -30.81
C PHE A 386 15.10 38.76 -30.18
N SER A 387 15.49 39.77 -30.97
CA SER A 387 15.64 41.16 -30.51
C SER A 387 14.32 41.74 -29.98
N GLU A 388 13.18 41.44 -30.62
CA GLU A 388 11.87 41.87 -30.13
C GLU A 388 11.51 41.21 -28.80
N ILE A 389 11.88 39.94 -28.61
CA ILE A 389 11.63 39.21 -27.37
C ILE A 389 12.53 39.72 -26.23
N GLU A 390 13.80 39.99 -26.55
CA GLU A 390 14.76 40.57 -25.61
C GLU A 390 14.32 41.97 -25.15
N GLU A 391 13.88 42.83 -26.07
CA GLU A 391 13.31 44.15 -25.74
C GLU A 391 12.03 44.02 -24.90
N ALA A 392 11.10 43.16 -25.32
CA ALA A 392 9.82 42.97 -24.63
C ALA A 392 9.96 42.43 -23.20
N THR A 393 11.05 41.74 -22.89
CA THR A 393 11.34 41.15 -21.57
C THR A 393 12.43 41.90 -20.80
N HIS A 394 12.87 43.06 -21.28
CA HIS A 394 13.95 43.86 -20.70
C HIS A 394 15.23 43.03 -20.46
N ASN A 395 15.70 42.31 -21.48
CA ASN A 395 16.83 41.37 -21.41
C ASN A 395 16.60 40.24 -20.39
N PHE A 396 15.40 39.67 -20.37
CA PHE A 396 15.02 38.58 -19.46
C PHE A 396 15.22 38.93 -17.98
N ASP A 397 14.80 40.14 -17.59
CA ASP A 397 14.88 40.62 -16.21
C ASP A 397 14.21 39.62 -15.26
N GLN A 398 14.91 39.24 -14.19
CA GLN A 398 14.40 38.28 -13.21
C GLN A 398 13.16 38.79 -12.47
N SER A 399 12.96 40.10 -12.37
CA SER A 399 11.74 40.69 -11.80
C SER A 399 10.50 40.47 -12.66
N LEU A 400 10.68 40.21 -13.97
CA LEU A 400 9.60 39.93 -14.91
C LEU A 400 9.32 38.43 -15.05
N LYS A 401 10.11 37.58 -14.39
CA LYS A 401 9.90 36.14 -14.38
C LYS A 401 8.66 35.80 -13.56
N ILE A 402 7.67 35.24 -14.24
CA ILE A 402 6.36 34.88 -13.64
C ILE A 402 6.23 33.38 -13.38
N GLY A 403 7.10 32.56 -13.96
CA GLY A 403 7.07 31.12 -13.77
C GLY A 403 8.38 30.42 -14.14
N GLN A 404 8.61 29.27 -13.52
CA GLN A 404 9.69 28.35 -13.83
C GLN A 404 9.17 26.92 -13.64
N GLY A 405 9.30 26.09 -14.67
CA GLY A 405 8.89 24.68 -14.61
C GLY A 405 9.84 23.78 -15.42
N GLY A 406 9.51 22.49 -15.54
CA GLY A 406 10.27 21.53 -16.35
C GLY A 406 10.42 21.91 -17.82
N TYR A 407 9.54 22.80 -18.30
CA TYR A 407 9.48 23.29 -19.68
C TYR A 407 10.22 24.63 -19.88
N GLY A 408 10.92 25.15 -18.87
CA GLY A 408 11.72 26.37 -18.97
C GLY A 408 11.15 27.58 -18.21
N ASN A 409 11.63 28.77 -18.57
CA ASN A 409 11.32 30.02 -17.87
C ASN A 409 10.20 30.78 -18.58
N ILE A 410 9.29 31.37 -17.81
CA ILE A 410 8.21 32.20 -18.34
C ILE A 410 8.40 33.63 -17.84
N TYR A 411 8.44 34.57 -18.78
CA TYR A 411 8.59 36.00 -18.52
C TYR A 411 7.33 36.75 -18.93
N LYS A 412 6.93 37.73 -18.12
CA LYS A 412 5.98 38.76 -18.52
C LYS A 412 6.70 39.75 -19.43
N GLY A 413 6.07 40.13 -20.54
CA GLY A 413 6.63 41.11 -21.45
C GLY A 413 5.59 42.04 -22.05
N PHE A 414 6.06 43.04 -22.77
CA PHE A 414 5.22 43.96 -23.52
C PHE A 414 5.67 44.01 -24.98
N LEU A 415 4.88 43.41 -25.87
CA LEU A 415 5.25 43.19 -27.26
C LEU A 415 4.18 43.79 -28.19
N ARG A 416 4.60 44.72 -29.06
CA ARG A 416 3.72 45.42 -30.01
C ARG A 416 2.43 45.94 -29.37
N CYS A 417 2.57 46.67 -28.26
CA CYS A 417 1.47 47.22 -27.45
C CYS A 417 0.57 46.20 -26.73
N ASN A 418 0.96 44.92 -26.67
CA ASN A 418 0.22 43.88 -25.95
C ASN A 418 1.03 43.34 -24.79
N GLN A 419 0.39 43.11 -23.65
CA GLN A 419 0.99 42.38 -22.55
C GLN A 419 0.99 40.89 -22.88
N VAL A 420 2.15 40.26 -22.79
CA VAL A 420 2.36 38.87 -23.23
C VAL A 420 3.05 38.04 -22.15
N ALA A 421 2.89 36.73 -22.24
CA ALA A 421 3.72 35.75 -21.54
C ALA A 421 4.66 35.07 -22.54
N VAL A 422 5.96 35.18 -22.31
CA VAL A 422 7.02 34.59 -23.13
C VAL A 422 7.54 33.35 -22.43
N LYS A 423 7.23 32.17 -22.97
CA LYS A 423 7.75 30.87 -22.50
C LYS A 423 9.00 30.55 -23.29
N MET A 424 10.14 30.52 -22.61
CA MET A 424 11.44 30.15 -23.16
C MET A 424 11.68 28.66 -22.90
N LEU A 425 11.67 27.84 -23.96
CA LEU A 425 11.95 26.41 -23.84
C LEU A 425 13.47 26.18 -23.75
N GLN A 426 13.89 25.19 -22.96
CA GLN A 426 15.31 24.86 -22.78
C GLN A 426 15.93 24.30 -24.07
N SER A 427 16.83 25.06 -24.69
CA SER A 427 17.47 24.72 -25.97
C SER A 427 18.48 23.57 -25.89
N ASP A 428 18.99 23.29 -24.70
CA ASP A 428 19.99 22.24 -24.40
C ASP A 428 19.36 20.87 -24.10
N SER A 429 18.04 20.83 -23.90
CA SER A 429 17.30 19.58 -23.74
C SER A 429 16.97 18.97 -25.10
N SER A 430 17.07 17.63 -25.22
CA SER A 430 16.63 16.92 -26.43
C SER A 430 15.11 16.96 -26.64
N GLN A 431 14.34 17.47 -25.67
CA GLN A 431 12.88 17.51 -25.68
C GLN A 431 12.33 18.87 -26.14
N GLY A 432 13.00 19.99 -25.80
CA GLY A 432 12.55 21.35 -26.07
C GLY A 432 12.14 21.64 -27.52
N PRO A 433 12.95 21.30 -28.54
CA PRO A 433 12.59 21.52 -29.94
C PRO A 433 11.35 20.74 -30.40
N SER A 434 11.17 19.50 -29.92
CA SER A 434 10.00 18.69 -30.26
C SER A 434 8.72 19.25 -29.64
N GLU A 435 8.79 19.70 -28.39
CA GLU A 435 7.65 20.30 -27.68
C GLU A 435 7.27 21.64 -28.29
N PHE A 436 8.26 22.46 -28.67
CA PHE A 436 8.06 23.71 -29.41
C PHE A 436 7.25 23.48 -30.68
N GLN A 437 7.73 22.57 -31.54
CA GLN A 437 7.08 22.27 -32.82
C GLN A 437 5.66 21.75 -32.64
N GLN A 438 5.47 20.85 -31.67
CA GLN A 438 4.17 20.29 -31.34
C GLN A 438 3.18 21.39 -30.91
N GLU A 439 3.61 22.28 -30.00
CA GLU A 439 2.76 23.32 -29.46
C GLU A 439 2.38 24.38 -30.52
N VAL A 440 3.34 24.81 -31.35
CA VAL A 440 3.05 25.69 -32.51
C VAL A 440 2.09 25.01 -33.49
N TYR A 441 2.32 23.74 -33.81
CA TYR A 441 1.49 23.00 -34.77
C TYR A 441 0.03 22.87 -34.30
N VAL A 442 -0.18 22.56 -33.02
CA VAL A 442 -1.52 22.36 -32.45
C VAL A 442 -2.24 23.69 -32.24
N LEU A 443 -1.61 24.66 -31.57
CA LEU A 443 -2.27 25.92 -31.22
C LEU A 443 -2.45 26.88 -32.40
N SER A 444 -1.71 26.71 -33.50
CA SER A 444 -1.96 27.46 -34.75
C SER A 444 -3.27 27.07 -35.43
N LYS A 445 -3.79 25.86 -35.17
CA LYS A 445 -4.99 25.29 -35.83
C LYS A 445 -6.24 25.33 -34.95
N LEU A 446 -6.07 25.47 -33.64
CA LEU A 446 -7.16 25.37 -32.69
C LEU A 446 -7.50 26.73 -32.08
N LYS A 447 -8.80 27.02 -31.99
CA LYS A 447 -9.33 28.22 -31.35
C LYS A 447 -10.54 27.85 -30.52
N HIS A 448 -10.47 28.11 -29.22
CA HIS A 448 -11.57 27.89 -28.29
C HIS A 448 -11.49 28.94 -27.16
N PRO A 449 -12.60 29.45 -26.60
CA PRO A 449 -12.58 30.48 -25.54
C PRO A 449 -11.76 30.08 -24.31
N ASN A 450 -11.84 28.80 -23.92
CA ASN A 450 -11.13 28.22 -22.78
C ASN A 450 -9.80 27.54 -23.16
N LEU A 451 -9.21 27.93 -24.28
CA LEU A 451 -7.86 27.53 -24.70
C LEU A 451 -6.97 28.77 -24.69
N VAL A 452 -5.72 28.63 -24.22
CA VAL A 452 -4.77 29.74 -24.23
C VAL A 452 -4.47 30.17 -25.66
N LYS A 453 -4.47 31.47 -25.91
CA LYS A 453 -4.16 32.03 -27.22
C LYS A 453 -2.65 32.15 -27.41
N LEU A 454 -2.13 31.37 -28.34
CA LEU A 454 -0.77 31.54 -28.86
C LEU A 454 -0.78 32.74 -29.85
N ILE A 455 -0.03 33.78 -29.51
CA ILE A 455 0.09 35.03 -30.29
C ILE A 455 1.12 34.87 -31.41
N GLY A 456 2.20 34.14 -31.13
CA GLY A 456 3.27 33.86 -32.08
C GLY A 456 4.40 33.04 -31.46
N SER A 457 5.50 32.92 -32.19
CA SER A 457 6.69 32.20 -31.75
C SER A 457 7.99 32.86 -32.21
N CYS A 458 9.09 32.57 -31.54
CA CYS A 458 10.45 32.87 -31.99
C CYS A 458 11.24 31.56 -32.14
N PRO A 459 11.36 31.00 -33.36
CA PRO A 459 12.07 29.75 -33.60
C PRO A 459 13.57 29.80 -33.25
N GLN A 460 14.19 30.98 -33.36
CA GLN A 460 15.63 31.19 -33.11
C GLN A 460 16.06 30.75 -31.70
N VAL A 461 15.18 30.91 -30.73
CA VAL A 461 15.41 30.60 -29.31
C VAL A 461 14.34 29.71 -28.71
N TYR A 462 13.53 29.04 -29.55
CA TYR A 462 12.42 28.19 -29.15
C TYR A 462 11.46 28.87 -28.15
N ALA A 463 11.12 30.14 -28.38
CA ALA A 463 10.21 30.89 -27.50
C ALA A 463 8.77 30.90 -28.02
N LEU A 464 7.81 30.73 -27.12
CA LEU A 464 6.37 30.77 -27.40
C LEU A 464 5.77 32.01 -26.73
N ILE A 465 4.98 32.78 -27.49
CA ILE A 465 4.40 34.05 -27.03
C ILE A 465 2.89 33.85 -26.89
N TYR A 466 2.39 33.95 -25.66
CA TYR A 466 0.97 33.80 -25.33
C TYR A 466 0.35 35.11 -24.85
N GLU A 467 -0.98 35.14 -24.85
CA GLU A 467 -1.72 36.13 -24.06
C GLU A 467 -1.32 36.05 -22.58
N PHE A 468 -1.16 37.21 -21.93
CA PHE A 468 -0.89 37.26 -20.50
C PHE A 468 -2.17 37.10 -19.69
N LEU A 469 -2.16 36.18 -18.71
CA LEU A 469 -3.30 35.87 -17.85
C LEU A 469 -2.99 36.29 -16.40
N PRO A 470 -3.60 37.38 -15.90
CA PRO A 470 -3.15 38.05 -14.68
C PRO A 470 -3.44 37.29 -13.37
N ASN A 471 -4.40 36.37 -13.36
CA ASN A 471 -4.77 35.64 -12.15
C ASN A 471 -3.97 34.34 -11.96
N GLY A 472 -2.93 34.12 -12.78
CA GLY A 472 -2.03 32.98 -12.66
C GLY A 472 -2.72 31.64 -12.95
N SER A 473 -2.19 30.57 -12.36
CA SER A 473 -2.73 29.22 -12.52
C SER A 473 -3.80 28.89 -11.48
N LEU A 474 -4.64 27.89 -11.77
CA LEU A 474 -5.61 27.36 -10.83
C LEU A 474 -4.93 26.81 -9.57
N ASP A 475 -3.70 26.29 -9.69
CA ASP A 475 -2.90 25.83 -8.54
C ASP A 475 -2.58 26.98 -7.58
N ASP A 476 -2.13 28.13 -8.12
CA ASP A 476 -1.87 29.35 -7.33
C ASP A 476 -3.15 29.83 -6.62
N ARG A 477 -4.31 29.71 -7.28
CA ARG A 477 -5.61 30.10 -6.70
C ARG A 477 -6.10 29.17 -5.60
N LEU A 478 -5.97 27.86 -5.79
CA LEU A 478 -6.41 26.86 -4.82
C LEU A 478 -5.52 26.89 -3.57
N SER A 479 -4.23 27.19 -3.73
CA SER A 479 -3.30 27.41 -2.62
C SER A 479 -3.41 28.80 -1.96
N CYS A 480 -4.26 29.69 -2.49
CA CYS A 480 -4.37 31.09 -2.06
C CYS A 480 -3.01 31.81 -1.98
N LYS A 481 -2.13 31.52 -2.95
CA LYS A 481 -0.80 32.12 -3.06
C LYS A 481 -0.90 33.64 -2.99
N ASP A 482 0.10 34.27 -2.36
CA ASP A 482 0.17 35.72 -2.15
C ASP A 482 -1.06 36.31 -1.41
N ASN A 483 -1.66 35.52 -0.50
CA ASN A 483 -2.86 35.88 0.28
C ASN A 483 -4.06 36.27 -0.57
N THR A 484 -4.16 35.69 -1.74
CA THR A 484 -5.26 35.98 -2.64
C THR A 484 -6.57 35.37 -2.16
N THR A 485 -7.69 36.00 -2.53
CA THR A 485 -9.02 35.59 -2.04
C THR A 485 -9.42 34.19 -2.53
N PRO A 486 -9.90 33.28 -1.65
CA PRO A 486 -10.34 31.96 -2.06
C PRO A 486 -11.37 31.99 -3.19
N LEU A 487 -11.27 31.03 -4.11
CA LEU A 487 -12.27 30.88 -5.17
C LEU A 487 -13.59 30.37 -4.58
N SER A 488 -14.67 31.11 -4.84
CA SER A 488 -16.04 30.69 -4.51
C SER A 488 -16.41 29.38 -5.20
N TRP A 489 -17.32 28.61 -4.61
CA TRP A 489 -17.80 27.37 -5.20
C TRP A 489 -18.38 27.60 -6.61
N GLN A 490 -19.05 28.73 -6.85
CA GLN A 490 -19.60 29.09 -8.17
C GLN A 490 -18.49 29.24 -9.21
N THR A 491 -17.40 29.94 -8.85
CA THR A 491 -16.24 30.07 -9.73
C THR A 491 -15.61 28.72 -10.02
N ARG A 492 -15.54 27.82 -9.03
CA ARG A 492 -15.01 26.46 -9.19
C ARG A 492 -15.87 25.60 -10.14
N ILE A 493 -17.20 25.68 -10.04
CA ILE A 493 -18.12 25.01 -11.00
C ILE A 493 -17.95 25.55 -12.40
N ARG A 494 -17.82 26.88 -12.54
CA ARG A 494 -17.57 27.50 -13.84
C ARG A 494 -16.28 26.98 -14.47
N ILE A 495 -15.18 26.96 -13.70
CA ILE A 495 -13.90 26.41 -14.15
C ILE A 495 -14.03 24.94 -14.56
N ALA A 496 -14.71 24.11 -13.77
CA ALA A 496 -14.98 22.71 -14.12
C ALA A 496 -15.74 22.57 -15.45
N THR A 497 -16.76 23.42 -15.67
CA THR A 497 -17.58 23.41 -16.89
C THR A 497 -16.78 23.87 -18.11
N GLU A 498 -16.03 24.96 -17.97
CA GLU A 498 -15.13 25.49 -19.01
C GLU A 498 -14.04 24.50 -19.40
N LEU A 499 -13.46 23.81 -18.42
CA LEU A 499 -12.49 22.76 -18.66
C LEU A 499 -13.11 21.56 -19.38
N CYS A 500 -14.32 21.16 -18.99
CA CYS A 500 -15.07 20.11 -19.72
C CYS A 500 -15.31 20.54 -21.18
N SER A 501 -15.67 21.81 -21.42
CA SER A 501 -15.90 22.35 -22.77
C SER A 501 -14.67 22.22 -23.67
N VAL A 502 -13.50 22.67 -23.20
CA VAL A 502 -12.28 22.61 -24.01
C VAL A 502 -11.81 21.16 -24.22
N LEU A 503 -11.98 20.27 -23.25
CA LEU A 503 -11.64 18.86 -23.41
C LEU A 503 -12.54 18.16 -24.43
N VAL A 504 -13.85 18.40 -24.40
CA VAL A 504 -14.78 17.88 -25.42
C VAL A 504 -14.36 18.38 -26.81
N PHE A 505 -14.02 19.66 -26.93
CA PHE A 505 -13.52 20.24 -28.18
C PHE A 505 -12.22 19.55 -28.65
N LEU A 506 -11.23 19.37 -27.78
CA LEU A 506 -9.96 18.71 -28.13
C LEU A 506 -10.18 17.24 -28.54
N HIS A 507 -11.01 16.50 -27.79
CA HIS A 507 -11.31 15.10 -28.05
C HIS A 507 -12.05 14.91 -29.38
N SER A 508 -12.91 15.85 -29.78
CA SER A 508 -13.55 15.84 -31.11
C SER A 508 -12.55 16.00 -32.26
N HIS A 509 -11.39 16.62 -32.01
CA HIS A 509 -10.26 16.72 -32.94
C HIS A 509 -9.25 15.57 -32.77
N ASN A 510 -9.58 14.54 -31.98
CA ASN A 510 -8.71 13.41 -31.64
C ASN A 510 -7.41 13.85 -30.95
N ILE A 511 -7.43 14.94 -30.21
CA ILE A 511 -6.27 15.44 -29.46
C ILE A 511 -6.45 15.10 -27.99
N VAL A 512 -5.44 14.46 -27.41
CA VAL A 512 -5.34 14.23 -25.97
C VAL A 512 -4.33 15.22 -25.40
N HIS A 513 -4.72 15.92 -24.34
CA HIS A 513 -3.83 16.87 -23.68
C HIS A 513 -2.67 16.14 -23.00
N GLY A 514 -2.95 15.08 -22.23
CA GLY A 514 -1.96 14.18 -21.65
C GLY A 514 -1.29 14.68 -20.36
N ASP A 515 -1.24 15.99 -20.12
CA ASP A 515 -0.73 16.59 -18.86
C ASP A 515 -1.73 17.56 -18.24
N LEU A 516 -2.95 17.08 -18.00
CA LEU A 516 -3.98 17.92 -17.42
C LEU A 516 -3.77 18.05 -15.89
N LYS A 517 -3.51 19.27 -15.42
CA LYS A 517 -3.27 19.60 -14.01
C LYS A 517 -3.63 21.07 -13.71
N PRO A 518 -3.88 21.46 -12.44
CA PRO A 518 -4.22 22.83 -12.07
C PRO A 518 -3.19 23.89 -12.50
N SER A 519 -1.89 23.56 -12.52
CA SER A 519 -0.86 24.52 -12.97
C SER A 519 -0.98 24.86 -14.46
N ASN A 520 -1.61 24.00 -15.26
CA ASN A 520 -1.80 24.18 -16.70
C ASN A 520 -3.15 24.84 -17.04
N ILE A 521 -3.97 25.16 -16.02
CA ILE A 521 -5.24 25.86 -16.16
C ILE A 521 -5.03 27.29 -15.68
N LEU A 522 -4.89 28.23 -16.62
CA LEU A 522 -4.64 29.63 -16.33
C LEU A 522 -5.96 30.42 -16.26
N LEU A 523 -5.94 31.54 -15.54
CA LEU A 523 -7.13 32.36 -15.30
C LEU A 523 -6.94 33.79 -15.78
N ASP A 524 -7.88 34.24 -16.61
CA ASP A 524 -7.91 35.62 -17.08
C ASP A 524 -8.37 36.60 -15.98
N ALA A 525 -8.44 37.90 -16.30
CA ALA A 525 -8.84 38.96 -15.37
C ALA A 525 -10.24 38.76 -14.76
N THR A 526 -11.11 37.97 -15.40
CA THR A 526 -12.48 37.68 -14.98
C THR A 526 -12.66 36.28 -14.39
N PHE A 527 -11.55 35.56 -14.15
CA PHE A 527 -11.51 34.16 -13.73
C PHE A 527 -12.16 33.20 -14.73
N ILE A 528 -12.12 33.51 -16.03
CA ILE A 528 -12.38 32.51 -17.08
C ILE A 528 -11.13 31.66 -17.21
N SER A 529 -11.32 30.34 -17.20
CA SER A 529 -10.23 29.37 -17.31
C SER A 529 -9.81 29.15 -18.75
N LYS A 530 -8.50 29.02 -18.95
CA LYS A 530 -7.84 28.74 -20.22
C LYS A 530 -6.82 27.64 -20.04
N LEU A 531 -7.01 26.53 -20.75
CA LEU A 531 -6.08 25.42 -20.77
C LEU A 531 -4.82 25.79 -21.57
N SER A 532 -3.66 25.47 -21.03
CA SER A 532 -2.33 25.77 -21.58
C SER A 532 -1.43 24.54 -21.55
N ASP A 533 -0.22 24.67 -22.12
CA ASP A 533 0.86 23.68 -22.10
C ASP A 533 0.62 22.43 -22.96
N PHE A 534 0.70 22.64 -24.28
CA PHE A 534 0.46 21.59 -25.28
C PHE A 534 1.74 20.87 -25.74
N GLY A 535 2.88 21.10 -25.08
CA GLY A 535 4.18 20.53 -25.48
C GLY A 535 4.18 18.99 -25.57
N ILE A 536 3.42 18.32 -24.70
CA ILE A 536 3.32 16.85 -24.69
C ILE A 536 1.97 16.29 -25.14
N CYS A 537 1.10 17.12 -25.71
CA CYS A 537 -0.16 16.63 -26.27
C CYS A 537 0.07 15.65 -27.43
N ARG A 538 -0.93 14.79 -27.70
CA ARG A 538 -0.85 13.78 -28.76
C ARG A 538 -2.10 13.78 -29.62
N ILE A 539 -1.88 13.74 -30.94
CA ILE A 539 -2.92 13.46 -31.92
C ILE A 539 -3.06 11.94 -31.99
N LEU A 540 -4.28 11.45 -31.81
CA LEU A 540 -4.57 10.03 -31.87
C LEU A 540 -4.80 9.59 -33.31
N TYR A 541 -4.29 8.40 -33.63
CA TYR A 541 -4.48 7.75 -34.93
C TYR A 541 -5.09 6.36 -34.70
N LYS A 542 -5.73 5.79 -35.73
CA LYS A 542 -6.15 4.38 -35.67
C LYS A 542 -4.92 3.51 -35.80
N THR A 543 -4.57 2.76 -34.76
CA THR A 543 -3.60 1.67 -34.87
C THR A 543 -4.26 0.47 -35.53
N SER A 544 -3.52 -0.25 -36.38
CA SER A 544 -4.02 -1.35 -37.21
C SER A 544 -4.67 -2.52 -36.44
N SER A 545 -4.56 -2.57 -35.12
CA SER A 545 -5.08 -3.64 -34.25
C SER A 545 -6.20 -3.22 -33.29
N ASP A 546 -6.52 -1.93 -33.13
CA ASP A 546 -7.52 -1.46 -32.16
C ASP A 546 -8.65 -0.67 -32.84
N THR A 547 -9.89 -0.92 -32.42
CA THR A 547 -11.07 -0.14 -32.84
C THR A 547 -11.10 1.26 -32.23
N THR A 548 -10.35 1.49 -31.14
CA THR A 548 -10.24 2.76 -30.41
C THR A 548 -8.99 3.54 -30.81
N LEU A 549 -9.15 4.84 -31.08
CA LEU A 549 -8.04 5.77 -31.29
C LEU A 549 -7.14 5.81 -30.05
N CYS A 550 -5.84 5.57 -30.23
CA CYS A 550 -4.89 5.53 -29.14
C CYS A 550 -3.49 5.96 -29.59
N HIS A 551 -2.63 6.30 -28.63
CA HIS A 551 -1.24 6.61 -28.90
C HIS A 551 -0.33 5.89 -27.89
N ARG A 552 0.58 5.05 -28.39
CA ARG A 552 1.53 4.34 -27.52
C ARG A 552 2.76 5.21 -27.28
N THR A 553 3.00 5.58 -26.03
CA THR A 553 4.13 6.44 -25.65
C THR A 553 4.59 6.14 -24.22
N VAL A 554 5.82 6.57 -23.90
CA VAL A 554 6.30 6.52 -22.52
C VAL A 554 5.48 7.50 -21.69
N ALA A 555 5.00 7.06 -20.53
CA ALA A 555 4.25 7.93 -19.62
C ALA A 555 5.10 9.14 -19.23
N LYS A 556 4.62 10.32 -19.60
CA LYS A 556 5.15 11.64 -19.22
C LYS A 556 3.99 12.48 -18.71
N GLY A 557 4.24 13.30 -17.70
CA GLY A 557 3.24 14.17 -17.06
C GLY A 557 3.36 14.16 -15.54
N THR A 558 2.54 14.95 -14.86
CA THR A 558 2.52 15.01 -13.39
C THR A 558 1.77 13.82 -12.81
N PHE A 559 2.45 12.99 -12.02
CA PHE A 559 2.00 11.67 -11.58
C PHE A 559 0.67 11.69 -10.84
N ALA A 560 0.38 12.77 -10.09
CA ALA A 560 -0.87 12.90 -9.31
C ALA A 560 -2.14 12.91 -10.15
N TYR A 561 -2.00 13.26 -11.43
CA TYR A 561 -3.10 13.36 -12.38
C TYR A 561 -3.02 12.28 -13.47
N MET A 562 -1.95 11.48 -13.49
CA MET A 562 -1.75 10.46 -14.52
C MET A 562 -2.72 9.29 -14.37
N ASP A 563 -3.27 8.90 -15.51
CA ASP A 563 -4.15 7.74 -15.64
C ASP A 563 -3.41 6.43 -15.26
N PRO A 564 -3.87 5.68 -14.23
CA PRO A 564 -3.27 4.42 -13.81
C PRO A 564 -3.09 3.43 -14.95
N GLU A 565 -4.10 3.34 -15.82
CA GLU A 565 -4.10 2.38 -16.92
C GLU A 565 -3.11 2.81 -18.00
N PHE A 566 -3.01 4.11 -18.30
CA PHE A 566 -1.98 4.64 -19.19
C PHE A 566 -0.57 4.40 -18.65
N VAL A 567 -0.34 4.66 -17.36
CA VAL A 567 0.95 4.39 -16.70
C VAL A 567 1.32 2.92 -16.81
N HIS A 568 0.35 2.01 -16.66
CA HIS A 568 0.57 0.57 -16.74
C HIS A 568 0.76 0.06 -18.17
N THR A 569 -0.05 0.52 -19.13
CA THR A 569 -0.07 -0.02 -20.51
C THR A 569 0.77 0.78 -21.50
N GLY A 570 1.13 2.02 -21.18
CA GLY A 570 1.73 2.98 -22.11
C GLY A 570 0.78 3.45 -23.23
N VAL A 571 -0.52 3.18 -23.12
CA VAL A 571 -1.52 3.49 -24.15
C VAL A 571 -2.34 4.71 -23.75
N LEU A 572 -2.01 5.86 -24.32
CA LEU A 572 -2.69 7.14 -24.11
C LEU A 572 -3.99 7.19 -24.93
N THR A 573 -5.07 7.63 -24.30
CA THR A 573 -6.40 7.77 -24.93
C THR A 573 -7.11 9.01 -24.40
N ILE A 574 -8.22 9.43 -25.03
CA ILE A 574 -9.07 10.51 -24.50
C ILE A 574 -9.54 10.24 -23.06
N LYS A 575 -9.69 8.97 -22.67
CA LYS A 575 -10.06 8.55 -21.31
C LYS A 575 -8.98 8.82 -20.28
N SER A 576 -7.74 9.07 -20.70
CA SER A 576 -6.66 9.47 -19.81
C SER A 576 -6.87 10.90 -19.32
N ASP A 577 -7.28 11.83 -20.20
CA ASP A 577 -7.67 13.19 -19.77
C ASP A 577 -8.90 13.17 -18.86
N VAL A 578 -9.85 12.25 -19.09
CA VAL A 578 -11.04 12.09 -18.21
C VAL A 578 -10.63 11.74 -16.78
N TYR A 579 -9.61 10.91 -16.61
CA TYR A 579 -9.10 10.57 -15.29
C TYR A 579 -8.50 11.80 -14.59
N SER A 580 -7.61 12.52 -15.27
CA SER A 580 -7.00 13.75 -14.75
C SER A 580 -8.04 14.81 -14.41
N PHE A 581 -9.07 14.95 -15.26
CA PHE A 581 -10.22 15.83 -15.03
C PHE A 581 -10.96 15.47 -13.74
N GLY A 582 -11.19 14.18 -13.49
CA GLY A 582 -11.81 13.69 -12.25
C GLY A 582 -11.02 14.11 -11.01
N ILE A 583 -9.70 13.99 -11.03
CA ILE A 583 -8.84 14.42 -9.91
C ILE A 583 -8.98 15.93 -9.67
N ILE A 584 -9.00 16.73 -10.74
CA ILE A 584 -9.19 18.19 -10.64
C ILE A 584 -10.57 18.54 -10.06
N LEU A 585 -11.64 17.82 -10.44
CA LEU A 585 -12.96 18.02 -9.84
C LEU A 585 -12.95 17.76 -8.33
N LEU A 586 -12.26 16.70 -7.88
CA LEU A 586 -12.11 16.41 -6.45
C LEU A 586 -11.36 17.53 -5.72
N GLN A 587 -10.33 18.10 -6.33
CA GLN A 587 -9.60 19.24 -5.76
C GLN A 587 -10.45 20.50 -5.70
N LEU A 588 -11.23 20.78 -6.74
CA LEU A 588 -12.15 21.92 -6.75
C LEU A 588 -13.19 21.82 -5.62
N LEU A 589 -13.72 20.63 -5.36
CA LEU A 589 -14.68 20.40 -4.27
C LEU A 589 -14.05 20.54 -2.87
N THR A 590 -12.83 20.03 -2.68
CA THR A 590 -12.25 19.83 -1.34
C THR A 590 -11.17 20.84 -0.97
N GLY A 591 -10.57 21.54 -1.94
CA GLY A 591 -9.40 22.40 -1.73
C GLY A 591 -8.14 21.63 -1.30
N ARG A 592 -8.11 20.30 -1.45
CA ARG A 592 -7.03 19.43 -0.97
C ARG A 592 -6.02 19.07 -2.07
N PRO A 593 -4.79 18.67 -1.71
CA PRO A 593 -3.81 18.13 -2.67
C PRO A 593 -4.32 16.88 -3.40
N ALA A 594 -3.84 16.63 -4.61
CA ALA A 594 -4.28 15.50 -5.44
C ALA A 594 -3.90 14.12 -4.87
N PHE A 595 -2.79 14.02 -4.14
CA PHE A 595 -2.35 12.76 -3.54
C PHE A 595 -3.36 12.21 -2.53
N GLY A 596 -3.85 10.98 -2.77
CA GLY A 596 -4.79 10.28 -1.90
C GLY A 596 -6.21 10.85 -1.88
N ILE A 597 -6.49 11.90 -2.66
CA ILE A 597 -7.78 12.60 -2.64
C ILE A 597 -8.94 11.68 -2.99
N LYS A 598 -8.77 10.82 -4.01
CA LYS A 598 -9.78 9.83 -4.43
C LYS A 598 -10.20 8.95 -3.26
N THR A 599 -9.23 8.38 -2.54
CA THR A 599 -9.48 7.47 -1.42
C THR A 599 -10.13 8.19 -0.24
N GLU A 600 -9.67 9.41 0.09
CA GLU A 600 -10.28 10.22 1.16
C GLU A 600 -11.76 10.52 0.85
N VAL A 601 -12.05 10.90 -0.39
CA VAL A 601 -13.40 11.22 -0.86
C VAL A 601 -14.30 9.98 -0.87
N GLU A 602 -13.80 8.88 -1.42
CA GLU A 602 -14.52 7.61 -1.51
C GLU A 602 -14.92 7.09 -0.12
N TYR A 603 -14.02 7.19 0.86
CA TYR A 603 -14.31 6.89 2.26
C TYR A 603 -15.38 7.83 2.84
N ALA A 604 -15.27 9.14 2.60
CA ALA A 604 -16.21 10.12 3.14
C ALA A 604 -17.63 9.94 2.58
N ILE A 605 -17.78 9.60 1.30
CA ILE A 605 -19.08 9.27 0.71
C ILE A 605 -19.66 8.01 1.34
N ASN A 606 -18.87 6.94 1.45
CA ASN A 606 -19.34 5.68 2.03
C ASN A 606 -19.72 5.81 3.51
N ALA A 607 -19.06 6.71 4.24
CA ALA A 607 -19.38 7.05 5.63
C ALA A 607 -20.51 8.08 5.79
N GLY A 608 -21.07 8.61 4.69
CA GLY A 608 -22.12 9.64 4.73
C GLY A 608 -21.64 11.00 5.25
N ASN A 609 -20.33 11.28 5.20
CA ASN A 609 -19.69 12.46 5.78
C ASN A 609 -19.02 13.37 4.74
N LEU A 610 -19.63 13.49 3.55
CA LEU A 610 -19.08 14.32 2.45
C LEU A 610 -18.96 15.81 2.84
N ILE A 611 -19.90 16.33 3.64
CA ILE A 611 -19.92 17.75 4.04
C ILE A 611 -18.62 18.16 4.72
N ALA A 612 -18.03 17.31 5.56
CA ALA A 612 -16.78 17.59 6.26
C ALA A 612 -15.55 17.65 5.34
N LEU A 613 -15.69 17.19 4.09
CA LEU A 613 -14.62 17.19 3.10
C LEU A 613 -14.69 18.39 2.15
N LEU A 614 -15.86 19.00 1.98
CA LEU A 614 -16.06 20.16 1.12
C LEU A 614 -15.25 21.34 1.66
N ASP A 615 -14.66 22.11 0.74
CA ASP A 615 -13.81 23.24 1.10
C ASP A 615 -14.63 24.36 1.76
N PRO A 616 -14.45 24.67 3.05
CA PRO A 616 -15.17 25.75 3.71
C PRO A 616 -14.78 27.13 3.16
N LEU A 617 -13.57 27.29 2.59
CA LEU A 617 -13.12 28.55 2.01
C LEU A 617 -13.83 28.89 0.71
N ALA A 618 -14.46 27.92 0.05
CA ALA A 618 -15.27 28.14 -1.14
C ALA A 618 -16.67 28.71 -0.84
N GLY A 619 -17.03 28.86 0.44
CA GLY A 619 -18.36 29.27 0.88
C GLY A 619 -19.34 28.09 0.99
N TYR A 620 -20.65 28.40 0.94
CA TYR A 620 -21.69 27.40 1.14
C TYR A 620 -21.97 26.60 -0.14
N TRP A 621 -21.47 25.37 -0.18
CA TRP A 621 -21.77 24.41 -1.24
C TRP A 621 -23.22 23.91 -1.17
N PRO A 622 -23.99 23.98 -2.27
CA PRO A 622 -25.27 23.28 -2.36
C PRO A 622 -25.03 21.77 -2.30
N PHE A 623 -25.39 21.13 -1.19
CA PHE A 623 -25.02 19.74 -0.90
C PHE A 623 -25.40 18.76 -2.03
N GLY A 624 -26.61 18.86 -2.58
CA GLY A 624 -27.05 17.98 -3.67
C GLY A 624 -26.20 18.11 -4.95
N GLN A 625 -25.77 19.33 -5.30
CA GLN A 625 -24.88 19.55 -6.45
C GLN A 625 -23.47 19.04 -6.14
N ALA A 626 -22.96 19.35 -4.94
CA ALA A 626 -21.64 18.90 -4.50
C ALA A 626 -21.54 17.37 -4.48
N GLU A 627 -22.56 16.67 -3.97
CA GLU A 627 -22.63 15.22 -3.98
C GLU A 627 -22.67 14.65 -5.40
N GLN A 628 -23.46 15.24 -6.30
CA GLN A 628 -23.56 14.80 -7.69
C GLN A 628 -22.21 14.94 -8.42
N ILE A 629 -21.52 16.08 -8.27
CA ILE A 629 -20.19 16.30 -8.87
C ILE A 629 -19.17 15.36 -8.25
N CYS A 630 -19.25 15.12 -6.94
CA CYS A 630 -18.32 14.24 -6.25
C CYS A 630 -18.41 12.80 -6.75
N ARG A 631 -19.64 12.28 -6.93
CA ARG A 631 -19.87 10.94 -7.52
C ARG A 631 -19.39 10.88 -8.98
N LEU A 632 -19.65 11.94 -9.75
CA LEU A 632 -19.18 12.04 -11.14
C LEU A 632 -17.65 12.03 -11.22
N ALA A 633 -16.98 12.80 -10.35
CA ALA A 633 -15.54 12.87 -10.26
C ALA A 633 -14.92 11.51 -9.89
N LEU A 634 -15.50 10.80 -8.92
CA LEU A 634 -15.07 9.43 -8.60
C LEU A 634 -15.22 8.47 -9.78
N LYS A 635 -16.31 8.58 -10.57
CA LYS A 635 -16.51 7.78 -11.80
C LYS A 635 -15.47 8.13 -12.87
N CYS A 636 -15.10 9.41 -13.02
CA CYS A 636 -13.99 9.83 -13.87
C CYS A 636 -12.66 9.22 -13.43
N CYS A 637 -12.44 9.06 -12.12
CA CYS A 637 -11.24 8.47 -11.54
C CYS A 637 -11.27 6.92 -11.45
N ASP A 638 -12.10 6.24 -12.24
CA ASP A 638 -12.10 4.77 -12.26
C ASP A 638 -10.76 4.22 -12.75
N MET A 639 -10.31 3.11 -12.15
CA MET A 639 -9.06 2.45 -12.52
C MET A 639 -9.08 1.94 -13.97
N TYR A 640 -10.24 1.56 -14.49
CA TYR A 640 -10.39 1.03 -15.83
C TYR A 640 -11.07 2.04 -16.75
N ARG A 641 -10.42 2.39 -17.86
CA ARG A 641 -10.87 3.41 -18.81
C ARG A 641 -12.27 3.17 -19.37
N LYS A 642 -12.72 1.91 -19.42
CA LYS A 642 -14.06 1.50 -19.90
C LYS A 642 -15.21 1.93 -18.99
N PHE A 643 -14.96 2.15 -17.70
CA PHE A 643 -15.99 2.57 -16.74
C PHE A 643 -16.05 4.08 -16.54
N ARG A 644 -15.03 4.81 -17.02
CA ARG A 644 -15.01 6.27 -17.00
C ARG A 644 -16.08 6.80 -17.94
N PRO A 645 -16.79 7.88 -17.56
CA PRO A 645 -17.85 8.45 -18.37
C PRO A 645 -17.30 9.11 -19.64
N ASP A 646 -18.17 9.36 -20.60
CA ASP A 646 -17.88 10.25 -21.72
C ASP A 646 -18.08 11.73 -21.33
N LEU A 647 -17.17 12.61 -21.75
CA LEU A 647 -17.21 14.02 -21.35
C LEU A 647 -18.42 14.76 -21.92
N GLY A 648 -18.78 14.51 -23.19
CA GLY A 648 -19.84 15.25 -23.86
C GLY A 648 -21.25 14.75 -23.53
N SER A 649 -21.42 13.43 -23.44
CA SER A 649 -22.75 12.82 -23.26
C SER A 649 -23.13 12.57 -21.80
N GLU A 650 -22.16 12.39 -20.89
CA GLU A 650 -22.46 12.12 -19.48
C GLU A 650 -22.02 13.28 -18.57
N VAL A 651 -20.76 13.72 -18.65
CA VAL A 651 -20.20 14.73 -17.72
C VAL A 651 -20.79 16.12 -17.97
N TRP A 652 -20.84 16.54 -19.23
CA TRP A 652 -21.37 17.84 -19.63
C TRP A 652 -22.83 18.04 -19.19
N GLN A 653 -23.66 16.99 -19.30
CA GLN A 653 -25.08 17.00 -18.91
C GLN A 653 -25.28 17.27 -17.41
N VAL A 654 -24.27 17.01 -16.58
CA VAL A 654 -24.30 17.32 -15.14
C VAL A 654 -23.81 18.74 -14.88
N LEU A 655 -22.70 19.16 -15.51
CA LEU A 655 -22.04 20.43 -15.20
C LEU A 655 -22.72 21.65 -15.82
N GLU A 656 -23.22 21.53 -17.06
CA GLU A 656 -23.84 22.67 -17.75
C GLU A 656 -25.08 23.24 -17.02
N PRO A 657 -26.04 22.41 -16.55
CA PRO A 657 -27.20 22.94 -15.84
C PRO A 657 -26.82 23.66 -14.53
N MET A 658 -25.78 23.18 -13.85
CA MET A 658 -25.26 23.79 -12.62
C MET A 658 -24.68 25.19 -12.88
N ARG A 659 -24.12 25.42 -14.07
CA ARG A 659 -23.70 26.75 -14.52
C ARG A 659 -24.90 27.65 -14.82
N ALA A 660 -25.92 27.14 -15.52
CA ALA A 660 -27.08 27.92 -15.98
C ALA A 660 -28.03 28.36 -14.85
N THR A 661 -28.15 27.57 -13.79
CA THR A 661 -29.04 27.84 -12.64
C THR A 661 -28.70 29.17 -11.91
N TYR A 662 -27.56 29.79 -12.21
CA TYR A 662 -27.14 31.06 -11.61
C TYR A 662 -27.13 32.27 -12.57
N TYR A 663 -27.14 32.06 -13.89
CA TYR A 663 -27.29 33.15 -14.88
C TYR A 663 -28.75 33.56 -15.13
N GLY A 664 -29.70 32.97 -14.38
CA GLY A 664 -31.15 33.25 -14.42
C GLY A 664 -31.59 34.64 -13.95
N GLY A 665 -30.80 35.67 -14.24
CA GLY A 665 -31.16 37.09 -14.14
C GLY A 665 -30.92 37.88 -15.43
N SER A 666 -30.30 37.32 -16.48
CA SER A 666 -30.20 38.01 -17.78
C SER A 666 -29.96 37.05 -18.94
N SER A 667 -31.03 36.87 -19.72
CA SER A 667 -31.08 36.60 -21.15
C SER A 667 -30.23 35.46 -21.72
N SER A 668 -30.93 34.35 -21.99
CA SER A 668 -30.64 33.35 -22.99
C SER A 668 -30.00 33.92 -24.26
N ILE A 669 -28.76 33.51 -24.54
CA ILE A 669 -28.18 33.50 -25.87
C ILE A 669 -28.11 32.04 -26.30
N SER A 670 -29.03 31.66 -27.18
CA SER A 670 -28.87 30.47 -28.00
C SER A 670 -27.69 30.71 -28.95
N LEU A 671 -26.69 29.84 -28.94
CA LEU A 671 -25.79 29.69 -30.06
C LEU A 671 -26.00 28.30 -30.66
N TYR A 672 -26.40 28.33 -31.92
CA TYR A 672 -26.96 27.26 -32.76
C TYR A 672 -25.90 26.30 -33.32
N SER A 673 -26.43 25.15 -33.76
CA SER A 673 -26.23 24.41 -35.03
C SER A 673 -24.87 24.38 -35.73
#